data_AF-A0A947MU44-F1
#
_entry.id   AF-A0A947MU44-F1
#
_cell.length_a   1.000
_cell.length_b   1.000
_cell.length_c   1.000
_cell.angle_alpha   90.00
_cell.angle_beta   90.00
_cell.angle_gamma   90.00
#
_symmetry.space_group_name_H-M   'P 1'
#
loop_
_entity.id
_entity.type
_entity.pdbx_description
1 polymer ?
#
loop_
_entity_poly.entity_id
_entity_poly.type
_entity_poly.pdbx_seq_one_letter_code
_entity_poly.pdbx_strand_id
1 'polypeptide(L)'
;MKSADESLAASVTWSCQTLSDFRRDADDRLELPPAAAQHLATCDACRRADRLIAHAVELGRIASTSPRPRVPDVSKVLAAVRERHPRATGRPAVRRGPFAIALAVAIVAAATTAGLSHLGSNGAAPAVESAEIDVATRPAYPEAPVPDVAAPAVVPRIPSDYEDIDTGSSPTLLAEHGIAQVAVDPNSRLLVASWSLSETRLVLGRGQLEAHVERRQPGQRFEIRTEFATVKVIGTRFFVTHKPGRSTRITGIEGLVTVETPDGRFVTKIGRHESVTLNAKGVVAPSIELPDPIPTSFLPPEARPPVGRAPATTESATKPTSLLSSPAPTSVAPPPLAAQPAQVVTTTAADAAGRLPPRPPLAEPEPATRLPGPTAPTRAPKPVDVGDDSPSPVAKAGPAEAPRPEASRPAPRLAEADVAQEASAESTDLAPPTPVPTADAKPVTLKDVRWLLADRRDAEAVTALEALARDPAQPRAQVLTLLGDARRLQGRWADARVYYEAVLAIDDEAQALPELANLLDGPLGDPEAAAALWARYLDRRPNGRHAVTAHRELAGRAEDARDTASAEHHWRAYLSIGGQGRAKVRAVVAVGRALLGRGAVDDAVAWYSSFMTHDNPKVAEAALVGLMRARLSRGDTTGLRDLAREHARRFPKGARRAEVERLLETITE
;
A
#
# COMPACT_ATOMS: atom_id res chain seq x y z
N MET A 1 38.44 15.70 9.19
CA MET A 1 37.13 15.04 9.05
C MET A 1 36.98 14.13 7.82
N LYS A 2 37.99 13.92 6.96
CA LYS A 2 37.93 12.95 5.85
C LYS A 2 38.37 11.51 6.20
N SER A 3 39.11 11.30 7.29
CA SER A 3 39.68 10.00 7.62
C SER A 3 38.81 9.09 8.50
N ALA A 4 37.69 9.59 9.04
CA ALA A 4 36.80 8.81 9.90
C ALA A 4 35.76 8.00 9.11
N ASP A 5 35.32 8.49 7.94
CA ASP A 5 34.35 7.78 7.08
C ASP A 5 34.99 6.64 6.25
N GLU A 6 36.26 6.76 5.86
CA GLU A 6 36.97 5.66 5.17
C GLU A 6 37.22 4.45 6.07
N SER A 7 37.32 4.67 7.39
CA SER A 7 37.51 3.61 8.39
C SER A 7 36.25 2.77 8.61
N LEU A 8 35.06 3.37 8.52
CA LEU A 8 33.77 2.67 8.66
C LEU A 8 33.41 1.85 7.42
N ALA A 9 33.83 2.27 6.22
CA ALA A 9 33.62 1.49 4.99
C ALA A 9 34.46 0.20 4.93
N ALA A 10 35.58 0.14 5.65
CA ALA A 10 36.50 -1.00 5.63
C ALA A 10 36.04 -2.21 6.47
N SER A 11 35.02 -2.08 7.32
CA SER A 11 34.56 -3.15 8.23
C SER A 11 33.26 -3.85 7.82
N VAL A 12 32.63 -3.43 6.72
CA VAL A 12 31.40 -4.08 6.23
C VAL A 12 31.77 -5.42 5.59
N THR A 13 31.38 -6.52 6.23
CA THR A 13 31.46 -7.85 5.64
C THR A 13 30.37 -8.00 4.57
N TRP A 14 30.79 -8.19 3.32
CA TRP A 14 29.86 -8.35 2.20
C TRP A 14 29.35 -9.78 2.12
N SER A 15 28.02 -9.93 2.09
CA SER A 15 27.33 -11.19 1.80
C SER A 15 26.65 -11.11 0.43
N CYS A 16 26.20 -12.26 -0.11
CA CYS A 16 25.43 -12.28 -1.36
C CYS A 16 24.16 -11.42 -1.28
N GLN A 17 23.55 -11.36 -0.09
CA GLN A 17 22.36 -10.54 0.17
C GLN A 17 22.70 -9.05 0.12
N THR A 18 23.77 -8.64 0.82
CA THR A 18 24.25 -7.25 0.84
C THR A 18 24.63 -6.76 -0.55
N LEU A 19 25.27 -7.61 -1.37
CA LEU A 19 25.58 -7.29 -2.76
C LEU A 19 24.32 -7.16 -3.63
N SER A 20 23.31 -8.01 -3.40
CA SER A 20 22.03 -7.93 -4.10
C SER A 20 21.24 -6.68 -3.74
N ASP A 21 21.25 -6.28 -2.47
CA ASP A 21 20.53 -5.08 -2.01
C ASP A 21 21.26 -3.82 -2.47
N PHE A 22 22.61 -3.79 -2.42
CA PHE A 22 23.40 -2.70 -3.00
C PHE A 22 23.09 -2.51 -4.50
N ARG A 23 23.04 -3.58 -5.29
CA ARG A 23 22.69 -3.50 -6.72
C ARG A 23 21.24 -3.11 -6.99
N ARG A 24 20.34 -3.31 -6.03
CA ARG A 24 18.94 -2.87 -6.15
C ARG A 24 18.82 -1.36 -5.92
N ASP A 25 19.68 -0.82 -5.07
CA ASP A 25 19.64 0.58 -4.66
C ASP A 25 20.63 1.48 -5.44
N ALA A 26 21.67 0.91 -6.05
CA ALA A 26 22.65 1.64 -6.84
C ALA A 26 22.14 1.93 -8.27
N ASP A 27 22.35 3.17 -8.73
CA ASP A 27 22.22 3.55 -10.14
C ASP A 27 23.27 2.77 -10.97
N ASP A 28 22.94 2.40 -12.21
CA ASP A 28 23.74 1.52 -13.10
C ASP A 28 25.17 2.04 -13.36
N ARG A 29 25.48 3.26 -12.92
CA ARG A 29 26.76 3.96 -13.12
C ARG A 29 27.68 3.99 -11.89
N LEU A 30 27.25 3.44 -10.74
CA LEU A 30 28.09 3.41 -9.54
C LEU A 30 29.12 2.28 -9.63
N GLU A 31 30.40 2.65 -9.55
CA GLU A 31 31.49 1.69 -9.38
C GLU A 31 31.26 0.87 -8.10
N LEU A 32 31.46 -0.45 -8.19
CA LEU A 32 31.33 -1.32 -7.02
C LEU A 32 32.37 -0.93 -5.97
N PRO A 33 31.97 -0.75 -4.69
CA PRO A 33 32.93 -0.57 -3.60
C PRO A 33 33.97 -1.71 -3.60
N PRO A 34 35.25 -1.47 -3.24
CA PRO A 34 36.30 -2.48 -3.32
C PRO A 34 35.97 -3.80 -2.60
N ALA A 35 35.28 -3.72 -1.45
CA ALA A 35 34.84 -4.90 -0.70
C ALA A 35 33.69 -5.67 -1.39
N ALA A 36 32.80 -4.97 -2.12
CA ALA A 36 31.78 -5.58 -2.98
C ALA A 36 32.43 -6.29 -4.18
N ALA A 37 33.42 -5.64 -4.81
CA ALA A 37 34.20 -6.21 -5.89
C ALA A 37 34.98 -7.46 -5.42
N GLN A 38 35.55 -7.43 -4.22
CA GLN A 38 36.24 -8.57 -3.61
C GLN A 38 35.28 -9.73 -3.31
N HIS A 39 34.07 -9.46 -2.81
CA HIS A 39 33.04 -10.49 -2.65
C HIS A 39 32.62 -11.08 -4.00
N LEU A 40 32.42 -10.25 -5.02
CA LEU A 40 32.07 -10.69 -6.38
C LEU A 40 33.19 -11.55 -7.00
N ALA A 41 34.45 -11.22 -6.72
CA ALA A 41 35.61 -11.99 -7.14
C ALA A 41 35.71 -13.35 -6.44
N THR A 42 35.30 -13.47 -5.18
CA THR A 42 35.44 -14.69 -4.38
C THR A 42 34.20 -15.59 -4.39
N CYS A 43 33.00 -15.05 -4.58
CA CYS A 43 31.74 -15.80 -4.58
C CYS A 43 31.31 -16.26 -5.98
N ASP A 44 31.37 -17.57 -6.25
CA ASP A 44 30.98 -18.15 -7.54
C ASP A 44 29.50 -17.97 -7.91
N ALA A 45 28.61 -17.83 -6.92
CA ALA A 45 27.19 -17.56 -7.17
C ALA A 45 26.98 -16.13 -7.70
N CYS A 46 27.56 -15.14 -7.03
CA CYS A 46 27.50 -13.74 -7.45
C CYS A 46 28.22 -13.51 -8.78
N ARG A 47 29.38 -14.14 -9.00
CA ARG A 47 30.13 -14.03 -10.28
C ARG A 47 29.37 -14.62 -11.47
N ARG A 48 28.57 -15.68 -11.25
CA ARG A 48 27.69 -16.24 -12.29
C ARG A 48 26.50 -15.31 -12.58
N ALA A 49 25.91 -14.73 -11.54
CA ALA A 49 24.85 -13.73 -11.69
C ALA A 49 25.32 -12.53 -12.50
N ASP A 50 26.50 -12.02 -12.18
CA ASP A 50 27.07 -10.86 -12.84
C ASP A 50 27.35 -11.10 -14.33
N ARG A 51 27.94 -12.25 -14.68
CA ARG A 51 28.13 -12.62 -16.09
C ARG A 51 26.83 -12.72 -16.88
N LEU A 52 25.77 -13.23 -16.27
CA LEU A 52 24.46 -13.33 -16.92
C LEU A 52 23.81 -11.96 -17.14
N ILE A 53 23.93 -11.06 -16.17
CA ILE A 53 23.47 -9.67 -16.29
C ILE A 53 24.25 -8.95 -17.40
N ALA A 54 25.58 -9.03 -17.39
CA ALA A 54 26.43 -8.41 -18.41
C ALA A 54 26.09 -8.91 -19.83
N HIS A 55 25.85 -10.22 -19.98
CA HIS A 55 25.45 -10.80 -21.26
C HIS A 55 24.05 -10.36 -21.70
N ALA A 56 23.10 -10.21 -20.77
CA ALA A 56 21.77 -9.69 -21.08
C ALA A 56 21.81 -8.22 -21.54
N VAL A 57 22.64 -7.40 -20.90
CA VAL A 57 22.88 -5.99 -21.30
C VAL A 57 23.52 -5.93 -22.68
N GLU A 58 24.50 -6.78 -22.98
CA GLU A 58 25.11 -6.88 -24.32
C GLU A 58 24.08 -7.24 -25.39
N LEU A 59 23.24 -8.25 -25.13
CA LEU A 59 22.17 -8.63 -26.05
C LEU A 59 21.16 -7.50 -26.26
N GLY A 60 20.84 -6.74 -25.21
CA GLY A 60 20.01 -5.54 -25.32
C GLY A 60 20.65 -4.47 -26.21
N ARG A 61 21.97 -4.26 -26.11
CA ARG A 61 22.73 -3.30 -26.94
C ARG A 61 22.82 -3.74 -28.40
N ILE A 62 23.03 -5.02 -28.66
CA ILE A 62 23.01 -5.58 -30.02
C ILE A 62 21.61 -5.44 -30.63
N ALA A 63 20.55 -5.66 -29.85
CA ALA A 63 19.18 -5.50 -30.32
C ALA A 63 18.83 -4.02 -30.63
N SER A 64 19.32 -3.06 -29.82
CA SER A 64 19.04 -1.63 -30.02
C SER A 64 19.81 -1.00 -31.17
N THR A 65 20.91 -1.61 -31.62
CA THR A 65 21.71 -1.16 -32.78
C THR A 65 21.23 -1.74 -34.11
N SER A 66 20.19 -2.57 -34.10
CA SER A 66 19.62 -3.13 -35.34
C SER A 66 18.77 -2.07 -36.07
N PRO A 67 18.92 -1.90 -37.40
CA PRO A 67 18.23 -0.85 -38.17
C PRO A 67 16.70 -1.03 -38.28
N ARG A 68 16.14 -2.06 -37.64
CA ARG A 68 14.70 -2.22 -37.41
C ARG A 68 14.50 -2.67 -35.96
N PRO A 69 14.20 -1.76 -35.01
CA PRO A 69 13.96 -2.15 -33.64
C PRO A 69 12.66 -2.94 -33.57
N ARG A 70 12.77 -4.27 -33.59
CA ARG A 70 11.71 -5.16 -33.12
C ARG A 70 11.93 -5.36 -31.64
N VAL A 71 10.90 -5.14 -30.83
CA VAL A 71 10.89 -5.51 -29.41
C VAL A 71 11.40 -6.96 -29.31
N PRO A 72 12.54 -7.22 -28.63
CA PRO A 72 13.07 -8.57 -28.57
C PRO A 72 12.05 -9.48 -27.89
N ASP A 73 11.69 -10.56 -28.58
CA ASP A 73 10.83 -11.61 -28.06
C ASP A 73 11.51 -12.23 -26.83
N VAL A 74 11.03 -11.84 -25.65
CA VAL A 74 11.57 -12.24 -24.34
C VAL A 74 11.62 -13.77 -24.22
N SER A 75 10.68 -14.49 -24.84
CA SER A 75 10.67 -15.95 -24.85
C SER A 75 11.83 -16.53 -25.67
N LYS A 76 12.24 -15.89 -26.77
CA LYS A 76 13.42 -16.32 -27.56
C LYS A 76 14.73 -16.02 -26.84
N VAL A 77 14.81 -14.89 -26.13
CA VAL A 77 15.98 -14.56 -25.31
C VAL A 77 16.13 -15.59 -24.17
N LEU A 78 15.03 -15.93 -23.49
CA LEU A 78 15.03 -16.95 -22.44
C LEU A 78 15.32 -18.36 -22.97
N ALA A 79 14.85 -18.69 -24.19
CA ALA A 79 15.15 -19.96 -24.85
C ALA A 79 16.65 -20.08 -25.21
N ALA A 80 17.24 -19.04 -25.79
CA ALA A 80 18.67 -19.00 -26.13
C ALA A 80 19.58 -19.10 -24.89
N VAL A 81 19.17 -18.49 -23.77
CA VAL A 81 19.87 -18.61 -22.48
C VAL A 81 19.77 -20.03 -21.91
N ARG A 82 18.62 -20.70 -22.05
CA ARG A 82 18.43 -22.12 -21.65
C ARG A 82 19.29 -23.07 -22.48
N GLU A 83 19.34 -22.86 -23.78
CA GLU A 83 20.06 -23.71 -24.73
C GLU A 83 21.59 -23.67 -24.51
N ARG A 84 22.14 -22.49 -24.21
CA ARG A 84 23.59 -22.33 -23.94
C ARG A 84 24.02 -22.72 -22.53
N HIS A 85 23.09 -22.79 -21.58
CA HIS A 85 23.39 -23.12 -20.17
C HIS A 85 22.50 -24.23 -19.59
N PRO A 86 22.49 -25.44 -20.20
CA PRO A 86 21.56 -26.51 -19.82
C PRO A 86 21.74 -27.01 -18.38
N ARG A 87 22.96 -26.90 -17.83
CA ARG A 87 23.26 -27.28 -16.44
C ARG A 87 22.74 -26.29 -15.39
N ALA A 88 22.39 -25.06 -15.78
CA ALA A 88 21.83 -24.06 -14.86
C ALA A 88 20.33 -24.23 -14.63
N THR A 89 19.63 -24.99 -15.47
CA THR A 89 18.17 -25.09 -15.48
C THR A 89 17.61 -26.47 -15.15
N GLY A 90 18.47 -27.49 -15.00
CA GLY A 90 18.10 -28.91 -14.96
C GLY A 90 17.97 -29.60 -13.59
N ARG A 91 17.79 -28.89 -12.46
CA ARG A 91 17.46 -29.55 -11.16
C ARG A 91 16.28 -28.89 -10.45
N PRO A 92 15.28 -29.65 -9.96
CA PRO A 92 14.18 -29.11 -9.18
C PRO A 92 14.51 -29.23 -7.68
N ALA A 93 14.99 -28.15 -7.07
CA ALA A 93 14.84 -27.88 -5.64
C ALA A 93 15.18 -26.41 -5.33
N VAL A 94 14.16 -25.67 -4.89
CA VAL A 94 14.15 -24.61 -3.86
C VAL A 94 15.11 -23.41 -4.04
N ARG A 95 14.51 -22.19 -4.00
CA ARG A 95 15.09 -20.83 -4.18
C ARG A 95 15.31 -20.38 -5.62
N ARG A 96 14.21 -20.04 -6.30
CA ARG A 96 14.22 -19.08 -7.42
C ARG A 96 13.61 -17.76 -6.97
N GLY A 97 14.49 -16.80 -6.74
CA GLY A 97 14.23 -15.40 -6.40
C GLY A 97 15.55 -14.88 -5.86
N PRO A 98 16.17 -13.79 -6.33
CA PRO A 98 15.72 -12.62 -7.12
C PRO A 98 16.21 -12.58 -8.60
N PHE A 99 16.70 -13.72 -9.12
CA PHE A 99 17.45 -13.80 -10.39
C PHE A 99 16.63 -13.52 -11.67
N ALA A 100 15.38 -13.97 -11.72
CA ALA A 100 14.51 -13.78 -12.88
C ALA A 100 13.98 -12.34 -12.98
N ILE A 101 13.88 -11.65 -11.84
CA ILE A 101 13.37 -10.27 -11.76
C ILE A 101 14.46 -9.28 -12.21
N ALA A 102 15.71 -9.47 -11.79
CA ALA A 102 16.82 -8.63 -12.22
C ALA A 102 17.07 -8.69 -13.74
N LEU A 103 16.91 -9.88 -14.35
CA LEU A 103 17.04 -10.07 -15.79
C LEU A 103 15.91 -9.37 -16.57
N ALA A 104 14.67 -9.40 -16.07
CA ALA A 104 13.53 -8.73 -16.69
C ALA A 104 13.65 -7.20 -16.60
N VAL A 105 14.13 -6.66 -15.47
CA VAL A 105 14.33 -5.21 -15.27
C VAL A 105 15.43 -4.66 -16.20
N ALA A 106 16.54 -5.38 -16.38
CA ALA A 106 17.63 -4.96 -17.27
C ALA A 106 17.20 -4.91 -18.75
N ILE A 107 16.33 -5.83 -19.19
CA ILE A 107 15.81 -5.86 -20.56
C ILE A 107 14.83 -4.70 -20.80
N VAL A 108 14.00 -4.34 -19.82
CA VAL A 108 13.03 -3.23 -19.94
C VAL A 108 13.73 -1.87 -19.94
N ALA A 109 14.75 -1.67 -19.08
CA ALA A 109 15.48 -0.41 -18.98
C ALA A 109 16.25 -0.04 -20.26
N ALA A 110 16.82 -1.05 -20.95
CA ALA A 110 17.53 -0.85 -22.22
C ALA A 110 16.62 -0.49 -23.39
N ALA A 111 15.33 -0.85 -23.35
CA ALA A 111 14.37 -0.54 -24.40
C ALA A 111 13.81 0.89 -24.30
N THR A 112 13.72 1.46 -23.09
CA THR A 112 13.13 2.78 -22.86
C THR A 112 14.02 3.97 -23.22
N THR A 113 15.34 3.81 -23.21
CA THR A 113 16.29 4.90 -23.51
C THR A 113 16.45 5.20 -25.01
N ALA A 114 16.10 4.26 -25.89
CA ALA A 114 16.24 4.41 -27.34
C ALA A 114 15.06 5.13 -28.03
N GLY A 115 13.94 5.34 -27.33
CA GLY A 115 12.68 5.81 -27.95
C GLY A 115 12.40 7.32 -27.88
N LEU A 116 13.22 8.12 -27.19
CA LEU A 116 12.86 9.50 -26.82
C LEU A 116 13.51 10.62 -27.67
N SER A 117 14.25 10.29 -28.73
CA SER A 117 15.03 11.30 -29.49
C SER A 117 14.36 11.85 -30.76
N HIS A 118 13.12 11.49 -31.08
CA HIS A 118 12.43 12.07 -32.23
C HIS A 118 10.97 12.35 -31.89
N LEU A 119 10.62 13.63 -31.73
CA LEU A 119 9.40 14.27 -32.25
C LEU A 119 9.40 15.76 -31.84
N GLY A 120 9.66 16.62 -32.83
CA GLY A 120 9.71 18.07 -32.71
C GLY A 120 8.35 18.75 -32.81
N SER A 121 8.33 19.98 -32.31
CA SER A 121 7.21 20.92 -32.18
C SER A 121 6.73 21.51 -33.50
N ASN A 122 5.44 21.86 -33.58
CA ASN A 122 4.92 23.01 -34.33
C ASN A 122 3.45 23.27 -33.95
N GLY A 123 3.14 24.49 -33.49
CA GLY A 123 1.77 24.95 -33.26
C GLY A 123 1.69 26.27 -32.49
N ALA A 124 1.51 27.36 -33.22
CA ALA A 124 1.34 28.72 -32.70
C ALA A 124 -0.07 28.96 -32.13
N ALA A 125 -0.18 29.77 -31.07
CA ALA A 125 -1.42 30.19 -30.42
C ALA A 125 -1.73 31.68 -30.71
N PRO A 126 -3.00 32.10 -30.81
CA PRO A 126 -3.38 33.51 -30.88
C PRO A 126 -3.67 34.10 -29.48
N ALA A 127 -3.46 35.42 -29.37
CA ALA A 127 -3.60 36.24 -28.18
C ALA A 127 -5.06 36.50 -27.78
N VAL A 128 -5.35 36.54 -26.47
CA VAL A 128 -6.60 37.03 -25.90
C VAL A 128 -6.28 38.09 -24.85
N GLU A 129 -7.02 39.19 -24.96
CA GLU A 129 -6.95 40.46 -24.26
C GLU A 129 -7.62 40.36 -22.88
N SER A 130 -6.95 40.87 -21.84
CA SER A 130 -7.37 40.82 -20.44
C SER A 130 -8.29 41.98 -20.09
N ALA A 131 -9.43 41.68 -19.46
CA ALA A 131 -10.30 42.68 -18.81
C ALA A 131 -10.01 42.74 -17.30
N GLU A 132 -9.77 43.96 -16.80
CA GLU A 132 -9.63 44.30 -15.38
C GLU A 132 -10.95 44.11 -14.62
N ILE A 133 -10.88 43.53 -13.42
CA ILE A 133 -11.98 43.50 -12.45
C ILE A 133 -11.54 44.23 -11.19
N ASP A 134 -12.29 45.29 -10.88
CA ASP A 134 -12.14 46.17 -9.73
C ASP A 134 -12.54 45.47 -8.42
N VAL A 135 -11.72 45.65 -7.38
CA VAL A 135 -11.88 45.04 -6.06
C VAL A 135 -12.74 45.95 -5.18
N ALA A 136 -13.97 45.53 -4.88
CA ALA A 136 -14.87 46.22 -3.96
C ALA A 136 -14.71 45.76 -2.50
N THR A 137 -14.72 46.76 -1.62
CA THR A 137 -14.49 46.76 -0.17
C THR A 137 -15.54 45.98 0.63
N ARG A 138 -15.08 45.23 1.64
CA ARG A 138 -15.91 44.37 2.52
C ARG A 138 -16.31 45.14 3.79
N PRO A 139 -17.60 45.14 4.23
CA PRO A 139 -18.02 45.81 5.45
C PRO A 139 -17.82 44.93 6.71
N ALA A 140 -17.58 45.60 7.83
CA ALA A 140 -17.32 45.02 9.14
C ALA A 140 -18.60 44.44 9.80
N TYR A 141 -18.46 43.28 10.44
CA TYR A 141 -19.47 42.67 11.31
C TYR A 141 -19.10 42.87 12.79
N PRO A 142 -20.08 42.99 13.71
CA PRO A 142 -19.85 43.18 15.13
C PRO A 142 -19.42 41.87 15.84
N GLU A 143 -18.56 42.01 16.85
CA GLU A 143 -17.98 40.93 17.66
C GLU A 143 -19.03 40.11 18.41
N ALA A 144 -18.94 38.78 18.24
CA ALA A 144 -19.66 37.78 19.00
C ALA A 144 -18.94 37.46 20.33
N PRO A 145 -19.67 37.04 21.38
CA PRO A 145 -19.10 36.77 22.70
C PRO A 145 -18.09 35.62 22.69
N VAL A 146 -16.99 35.80 23.42
CA VAL A 146 -15.85 34.87 23.52
C VAL A 146 -16.31 33.55 24.16
N PRO A 147 -16.26 32.41 23.44
CA PRO A 147 -16.55 31.10 24.02
C PRO A 147 -15.46 30.67 25.01
N ASP A 148 -15.85 29.91 26.04
CA ASP A 148 -14.94 29.24 26.98
C ASP A 148 -13.80 28.58 26.22
N VAL A 149 -12.56 29.00 26.52
CA VAL A 149 -11.36 28.56 25.80
C VAL A 149 -11.19 27.06 26.01
N ALA A 150 -11.55 26.27 25.01
CA ALA A 150 -11.31 24.84 24.98
C ALA A 150 -9.83 24.58 25.28
N ALA A 151 -9.55 23.65 26.20
CA ALA A 151 -8.19 23.25 26.51
C ALA A 151 -7.43 22.96 25.20
N PRO A 152 -6.20 23.49 25.03
CA PRO A 152 -5.49 23.38 23.77
C PRO A 152 -5.38 21.92 23.34
N ALA A 153 -5.74 21.64 22.10
CA ALA A 153 -5.63 20.30 21.53
C ALA A 153 -4.17 19.84 21.60
N VAL A 154 -3.93 18.67 22.19
CA VAL A 154 -2.60 18.08 22.27
C VAL A 154 -2.20 17.62 20.87
N VAL A 155 -1.25 18.32 20.24
CA VAL A 155 -0.78 17.98 18.90
C VAL A 155 0.12 16.73 18.99
N PRO A 156 -0.16 15.66 18.22
CA PRO A 156 0.71 14.49 18.18
C PRO A 156 2.09 14.83 17.60
N ARG A 157 3.16 14.29 18.19
CA ARG A 157 4.53 14.42 17.65
C ARG A 157 5.23 13.07 17.54
N ILE A 158 6.22 13.00 16.64
CA ILE A 158 7.09 11.84 16.49
C ILE A 158 8.31 12.04 17.41
N PRO A 159 8.59 11.15 18.37
CA PRO A 159 9.76 11.28 19.23
C PRO A 159 11.03 10.82 18.51
N SER A 160 12.19 11.32 18.95
CA SER A 160 13.50 10.81 18.51
C SER A 160 13.99 9.67 19.41
N ASP A 161 14.88 8.83 18.88
CA ASP A 161 15.59 7.85 19.70
C ASP A 161 16.41 8.55 20.80
N TYR A 162 16.40 7.95 21.99
CA TYR A 162 17.00 8.44 23.23
C TYR A 162 16.44 9.78 23.75
N GLU A 163 15.24 10.17 23.32
CA GLU A 163 14.59 11.38 23.82
C GLU A 163 14.08 11.20 25.25
N ASP A 164 14.48 12.09 26.17
CA ASP A 164 13.95 12.17 27.53
C ASP A 164 12.82 13.20 27.57
N ILE A 165 11.60 12.73 27.86
CA ILE A 165 10.38 13.51 27.84
C ILE A 165 9.91 13.68 29.28
N ASP A 166 9.98 14.90 29.80
CA ASP A 166 9.29 15.31 31.04
C ASP A 166 8.08 16.16 30.68
N THR A 167 6.89 15.69 31.02
CA THR A 167 5.63 16.34 30.64
C THR A 167 5.30 17.55 31.52
N GLY A 168 5.97 17.74 32.67
CA GLY A 168 5.63 18.82 33.60
C GLY A 168 4.14 18.82 33.94
N SER A 169 3.44 19.95 33.78
CA SER A 169 1.99 20.05 34.04
C SER A 169 1.09 19.70 32.85
N SER A 170 1.65 19.43 31.66
CA SER A 170 0.87 19.29 30.42
C SER A 170 1.05 17.91 29.79
N PRO A 171 -0.03 17.23 29.34
CA PRO A 171 0.11 15.94 28.69
C PRO A 171 0.89 16.05 27.38
N THR A 172 1.53 14.96 26.95
CA THR A 172 2.21 14.86 25.66
C THR A 172 1.68 13.66 24.89
N LEU A 173 1.38 13.84 23.61
CA LEU A 173 0.96 12.76 22.72
C LEU A 173 2.07 12.41 21.73
N LEU A 174 2.57 11.18 21.81
CA LEU A 174 3.52 10.62 20.85
C LEU A 174 2.74 9.76 19.87
N ALA A 175 2.86 10.02 18.57
CA ALA A 175 2.16 9.23 17.57
C ALA A 175 2.97 9.12 16.29
N GLU A 176 3.12 7.89 15.82
CA GLU A 176 3.59 7.61 14.47
C GLU A 176 2.77 6.47 13.88
N HIS A 177 2.26 6.68 12.67
CA HIS A 177 1.42 5.71 11.99
C HIS A 177 2.16 4.39 11.76
N GLY A 178 1.55 3.25 12.10
CA GLY A 178 2.17 1.94 12.02
C GLY A 178 3.03 1.56 13.24
N ILE A 179 3.39 2.51 14.10
CA ILE A 179 4.17 2.23 15.32
C ILE A 179 3.22 2.14 16.53
N ALA A 180 2.83 3.29 17.08
CA ALA A 180 1.96 3.37 18.24
C ALA A 180 1.47 4.82 18.43
N GLN A 181 0.40 4.96 19.20
CA GLN A 181 0.00 6.21 19.83
C GLN A 181 0.17 6.07 21.34
N VAL A 182 0.97 6.95 21.95
CA VAL A 182 1.29 6.92 23.38
C VAL A 182 0.96 8.29 23.96
N ALA A 183 -0.10 8.36 24.76
CA ALA A 183 -0.43 9.53 25.55
C ALA A 183 0.29 9.44 26.89
N VAL A 184 1.10 10.44 27.20
CA VAL A 184 1.85 10.55 28.44
C VAL A 184 1.16 11.60 29.30
N ASP A 185 0.68 11.19 30.47
CA ASP A 185 -0.05 12.07 31.38
C ASP A 185 0.90 13.12 32.00
N PRO A 186 0.37 14.24 32.52
CA PRO A 186 1.15 15.21 33.28
C PRO A 186 1.95 14.56 34.42
N ASN A 187 3.05 15.21 34.78
CA ASN A 187 4.00 14.83 35.83
C ASN A 187 4.68 13.48 35.60
N SER A 188 4.82 13.07 34.33
CA SER A 188 5.48 11.85 33.91
C SER A 188 6.86 12.13 33.33
N ARG A 189 7.75 11.15 33.46
CA ARG A 189 9.06 11.15 32.79
C ARG A 189 9.21 9.87 31.99
N LEU A 190 9.44 10.00 30.69
CA LEU A 190 9.52 8.91 29.73
C LEU A 190 10.80 9.05 28.90
N LEU A 191 11.67 8.05 28.94
CA LEU A 191 12.80 7.96 28.01
C LEU A 191 12.41 7.06 26.83
N VAL A 192 12.47 7.60 25.62
CA VAL A 192 12.22 6.88 24.38
C VAL A 192 13.53 6.23 23.95
N ALA A 193 13.82 5.01 24.42
CA ALA A 193 15.08 4.35 24.10
C ALA A 193 15.19 3.95 22.62
N SER A 194 14.06 3.62 21.98
CA SER A 194 13.96 3.42 20.53
C SER A 194 12.52 3.60 20.06
N TRP A 195 12.33 4.24 18.91
CA TRP A 195 11.02 4.48 18.28
C TRP A 195 11.02 4.05 16.81
N SER A 196 10.88 2.75 16.57
CA SER A 196 10.80 2.20 15.22
C SER A 196 9.71 1.13 15.06
N LEU A 197 9.40 0.79 13.80
CA LEU A 197 8.45 -0.29 13.48
C LEU A 197 8.96 -1.67 13.92
N SER A 198 10.27 -1.91 13.84
CA SER A 198 10.92 -3.16 14.28
C SER A 198 11.01 -3.25 15.79
N GLU A 199 11.33 -2.15 16.45
CA GLU A 199 11.57 -2.11 17.88
C GLU A 199 11.14 -0.75 18.44
N THR A 200 10.16 -0.78 19.34
CA THR A 200 9.78 0.37 20.14
C THR A 200 10.08 0.03 21.60
N ARG A 201 11.00 0.77 22.23
CA ARG A 201 11.35 0.60 23.64
C ARG A 201 11.19 1.91 24.36
N LEU A 202 10.32 1.90 25.37
CA LEU A 202 10.06 3.03 26.24
C LEU A 202 10.50 2.69 27.66
N VAL A 203 11.05 3.66 28.38
CA VAL A 203 11.39 3.54 29.81
C VAL A 203 10.59 4.59 30.57
N LEU A 204 9.55 4.16 31.26
CA LEU A 204 8.71 5.05 32.07
C LEU A 204 9.34 5.19 33.45
N GLY A 205 10.00 6.34 33.67
CA GLY A 205 10.70 6.66 34.90
C GLY A 205 9.76 7.07 36.04
N ARG A 206 8.65 7.76 35.75
CA ARG A 206 7.57 8.08 36.71
C ARG A 206 6.30 8.47 35.97
N GLY A 207 5.16 8.38 36.65
CA GLY A 207 3.88 8.92 36.18
C GLY A 207 3.02 7.87 35.49
N GLN A 208 2.30 8.27 34.45
CA GLN A 208 1.33 7.43 33.77
C GLN A 208 1.42 7.63 32.26
N LEU A 209 1.25 6.53 31.53
CA LEU A 209 1.02 6.58 30.10
C LEU A 209 -0.10 5.61 29.71
N GLU A 210 -0.73 5.94 28.60
CA GLU A 210 -1.65 5.09 27.89
C GLU A 210 -1.10 4.83 26.49
N ALA A 211 -1.03 3.57 26.09
CA ALA A 211 -0.50 3.17 24.80
C ALA A 211 -1.56 2.41 24.00
N HIS A 212 -1.76 2.86 22.76
CA HIS A 212 -2.47 2.15 21.71
C HIS A 212 -1.45 1.67 20.69
N VAL A 213 -1.18 0.37 20.71
CA VAL A 213 -0.16 -0.25 19.85
C VAL A 213 -0.87 -1.01 18.74
N GLU A 214 -0.52 -0.70 17.50
CA GLU A 214 -1.02 -1.47 16.35
C GLU A 214 -0.49 -2.92 16.39
N ARG A 215 -1.18 -3.83 15.70
CA ARG A 215 -0.81 -5.26 15.70
C ARG A 215 0.58 -5.45 15.08
N ARG A 216 1.51 -5.98 15.87
CA ARG A 216 2.90 -6.22 15.48
C ARG A 216 3.09 -7.58 14.77
N GLN A 217 3.97 -7.60 13.77
CA GLN A 217 4.39 -8.83 13.07
C GLN A 217 5.41 -9.63 13.90
N PRO A 218 5.60 -10.94 13.62
CA PRO A 218 6.68 -11.71 14.23
C PRO A 218 8.04 -11.01 14.06
N GLY A 219 8.78 -10.85 15.15
CA GLY A 219 10.07 -10.14 15.18
C GLY A 219 9.97 -8.65 15.51
N GLN A 220 8.79 -8.02 15.36
CA GLN A 220 8.56 -6.67 15.84
C GLN A 220 8.26 -6.67 17.34
N ARG A 221 8.76 -5.68 18.07
CA ARG A 221 8.61 -5.60 19.53
C ARG A 221 8.15 -4.22 19.97
N PHE A 222 7.19 -4.19 20.88
CA PHE A 222 6.81 -3.01 21.64
C PHE A 222 6.99 -3.33 23.13
N GLU A 223 7.87 -2.58 23.78
CA GLU A 223 8.33 -2.84 25.15
C GLU A 223 8.26 -1.55 25.98
N ILE A 224 7.61 -1.61 27.14
CA ILE A 224 7.67 -0.54 28.15
C ILE A 224 8.37 -1.08 29.39
N ARG A 225 9.46 -0.46 29.80
CA ARG A 225 10.21 -0.79 31.00
C ARG A 225 9.91 0.20 32.12
N THR A 226 9.77 -0.32 33.32
CA THR A 226 9.78 0.42 34.58
C THR A 226 10.79 -0.20 35.53
N GLU A 227 10.93 0.35 36.73
CA GLU A 227 11.77 -0.25 37.78
C GLU A 227 11.35 -1.68 38.15
N PHE A 228 10.05 -2.01 38.05
CA PHE A 228 9.50 -3.28 38.54
C PHE A 228 9.00 -4.22 37.45
N ALA A 229 8.87 -3.76 36.20
CA ALA A 229 8.24 -4.55 35.15
C ALA A 229 8.78 -4.24 33.76
N THR A 230 8.73 -5.26 32.91
CA THR A 230 8.90 -5.18 31.47
C THR A 230 7.58 -5.60 30.82
N VAL A 231 6.91 -4.67 30.16
CA VAL A 231 5.61 -4.86 29.53
C VAL A 231 5.82 -5.08 28.04
N LYS A 232 5.53 -6.28 27.54
CA LYS A 232 5.66 -6.66 26.13
C LYS A 232 4.29 -6.82 25.48
N VAL A 233 4.10 -6.19 24.33
CA VAL A 233 2.77 -5.99 23.75
C VAL A 233 2.71 -6.37 22.27
N ILE A 234 1.61 -7.02 21.88
CA ILE A 234 1.30 -7.39 20.50
C ILE A 234 -0.13 -6.91 20.17
N GLY A 235 -0.29 -5.66 19.71
CA GLY A 235 -1.56 -5.15 19.19
C GLY A 235 -2.67 -4.99 20.23
N THR A 236 -2.55 -3.97 21.10
CA THR A 236 -3.31 -3.87 22.35
C THR A 236 -3.39 -2.40 22.78
N ARG A 237 -4.48 -2.04 23.48
CA ARG A 237 -4.61 -0.78 24.22
C ARG A 237 -4.50 -1.04 25.72
N PHE A 238 -3.63 -0.32 26.43
CA PHE A 238 -3.34 -0.56 27.84
C PHE A 238 -2.79 0.68 28.56
N PHE A 239 -2.87 0.68 29.89
CA PHE A 239 -2.32 1.70 30.76
C PHE A 239 -1.14 1.17 31.56
N VAL A 240 -0.15 2.03 31.80
CA VAL A 240 0.94 1.79 32.75
C VAL A 240 1.05 2.98 33.69
N THR A 241 0.88 2.74 34.99
CA THR A 241 1.13 3.73 36.04
C THR A 241 2.34 3.29 36.84
N HIS A 242 3.38 4.12 36.87
CA HIS A 242 4.61 3.84 37.61
C HIS A 242 4.87 4.89 38.70
N LYS A 243 4.97 4.40 39.94
CA LYS A 243 5.37 5.17 41.12
C LYS A 243 6.77 4.70 41.54
N PRO A 244 7.82 5.50 41.32
CA PRO A 244 9.21 5.13 41.62
C PRO A 244 9.38 4.63 43.05
N GLY A 245 10.11 3.54 43.24
CA GLY A 245 10.37 2.91 44.54
C GLY A 245 9.13 2.32 45.24
N ARG A 246 7.93 2.40 44.63
CA ARG A 246 6.68 1.92 45.22
C ARG A 246 6.04 0.80 44.42
N SER A 247 5.61 1.07 43.20
CA SER A 247 4.90 0.07 42.39
C SER A 247 4.78 0.45 40.90
N THR A 248 4.53 -0.57 40.09
CA THR A 248 4.04 -0.44 38.71
C THR A 248 2.69 -1.15 38.61
N ARG A 249 1.64 -0.44 38.21
CA ARG A 249 0.33 -1.02 37.89
C ARG A 249 0.16 -1.03 36.37
N ILE A 250 -0.23 -2.18 35.83
CA ILE A 250 -0.53 -2.37 34.40
C ILE A 250 -1.98 -2.81 34.27
N THR A 251 -2.74 -2.14 33.42
CA THR A 251 -4.16 -2.45 33.18
C THR A 251 -4.39 -2.64 31.68
N GLY A 252 -4.88 -3.83 31.29
CA GLY A 252 -5.22 -4.12 29.90
C GLY A 252 -6.62 -3.62 29.56
N ILE A 253 -6.78 -2.82 28.50
CA ILE A 253 -8.10 -2.40 28.01
C ILE A 253 -8.56 -3.34 26.90
N GLU A 254 -7.70 -3.60 25.93
CA GLU A 254 -7.97 -4.43 24.77
C GLU A 254 -6.76 -5.25 24.40
N GLY A 255 -6.94 -6.51 23.97
CA GLY A 255 -5.83 -7.37 23.56
C GLY A 255 -5.18 -8.12 24.73
N LEU A 256 -3.92 -8.54 24.52
CA LEU A 256 -3.15 -9.32 25.49
C LEU A 256 -1.82 -8.63 25.76
N VAL A 257 -1.52 -8.39 27.03
CA VAL A 257 -0.25 -7.81 27.49
C VAL A 257 0.53 -8.87 28.24
N THR A 258 1.79 -9.10 27.86
CA THR A 258 2.70 -9.95 28.63
C THR A 258 3.49 -9.09 29.59
N VAL A 259 3.48 -9.43 30.87
CA VAL A 259 4.26 -8.74 31.90
C VAL A 259 5.35 -9.68 32.40
N GLU A 260 6.57 -9.17 32.40
CA GLU A 260 7.76 -9.80 32.93
C GLU A 260 8.39 -8.91 34.00
N THR A 261 9.21 -9.47 34.87
CA THR A 261 10.10 -8.70 35.73
C THR A 261 11.29 -8.12 34.91
N PRO A 262 12.06 -7.15 35.45
CA PRO A 262 13.19 -6.55 34.73
C PRO A 262 14.31 -7.53 34.34
N ASP A 263 14.43 -8.65 35.07
CA ASP A 263 15.34 -9.76 34.78
C ASP A 263 14.75 -10.77 33.77
N GLY A 264 13.58 -10.48 33.19
CA GLY A 264 12.95 -11.29 32.14
C GLY A 264 12.17 -12.50 32.62
N ARG A 265 11.93 -12.66 33.94
CA ARG A 265 11.05 -13.72 34.43
C ARG A 265 9.60 -13.39 34.11
N PHE A 266 8.89 -14.35 33.54
CA PHE A 266 7.47 -14.22 33.25
C PHE A 266 6.65 -14.06 34.54
N VAL A 267 5.81 -13.03 34.58
CA VAL A 267 4.92 -12.76 35.71
C VAL A 267 3.50 -13.21 35.39
N THR A 268 2.89 -12.60 34.37
CA THR A 268 1.52 -12.91 33.98
C THR A 268 1.20 -12.41 32.57
N LYS A 269 0.06 -12.85 32.03
CA LYS A 269 -0.58 -12.25 30.86
C LYS A 269 -1.87 -11.58 31.31
N ILE A 270 -2.06 -10.34 30.88
CA ILE A 270 -3.21 -9.51 31.23
C ILE A 270 -4.08 -9.37 29.99
N GLY A 271 -5.35 -9.75 30.12
CA GLY A 271 -6.37 -9.55 29.11
C GLY A 271 -7.13 -8.22 29.28
N ARG A 272 -8.33 -8.18 28.72
CA ARG A 272 -9.24 -7.03 28.79
C ARG A 272 -9.82 -6.89 30.21
N HIS A 273 -9.70 -5.68 30.78
CA HIS A 273 -10.15 -5.32 32.13
C HIS A 273 -9.44 -6.05 33.28
N GLU A 274 -8.30 -6.67 33.00
CA GLU A 274 -7.44 -7.23 34.03
C GLU A 274 -6.36 -6.23 34.42
N SER A 275 -5.94 -6.27 35.68
CA SER A 275 -4.84 -5.46 36.18
C SER A 275 -3.86 -6.29 37.01
N VAL A 276 -2.58 -5.92 36.94
CA VAL A 276 -1.55 -6.46 37.82
C VAL A 276 -0.76 -5.31 38.44
N THR A 277 -0.38 -5.45 39.70
CA THR A 277 0.50 -4.49 40.37
C THR A 277 1.77 -5.19 40.83
N LEU A 278 2.93 -4.68 40.43
CA LEU A 278 4.25 -5.16 40.83
C LEU A 278 4.92 -4.14 41.73
N ASN A 279 5.63 -4.62 42.76
CA ASN A 279 6.47 -3.79 43.63
C ASN A 279 7.79 -4.52 43.93
N ALA A 280 8.63 -3.93 44.78
CA ALA A 280 9.92 -4.51 45.17
C ALA A 280 9.81 -5.92 45.80
N LYS A 281 8.66 -6.30 46.35
CA LYS A 281 8.40 -7.62 46.94
C LYS A 281 7.86 -8.64 45.92
N GLY A 282 7.67 -8.24 44.66
CA GLY A 282 7.13 -9.06 43.60
C GLY A 282 5.70 -8.69 43.22
N VAL A 283 4.92 -9.69 42.82
CA VAL A 283 3.56 -9.54 42.30
C VAL A 283 2.59 -9.39 43.47
N VAL A 284 1.88 -8.26 43.51
CA VAL A 284 0.68 -8.12 44.34
C VAL A 284 -0.48 -8.66 43.50
N ALA A 285 -1.20 -9.63 44.06
CA ALA A 285 -2.16 -10.52 43.37
C ALA A 285 -2.91 -9.86 42.19
N PRO A 286 -3.08 -10.57 41.06
CA PRO A 286 -3.88 -10.06 39.94
C PRO A 286 -5.29 -9.73 40.43
N SER A 287 -5.78 -8.57 40.04
CA SER A 287 -7.10 -8.08 40.44
C SER A 287 -7.92 -7.76 39.19
N ILE A 288 -9.15 -8.25 39.17
CA ILE A 288 -10.16 -7.86 38.19
C ILE A 288 -10.86 -6.64 38.78
N GLU A 289 -10.25 -5.48 38.62
CA GLU A 289 -10.87 -4.20 38.95
C GLU A 289 -11.57 -3.67 37.70
N LEU A 290 -12.83 -3.27 37.82
CA LEU A 290 -13.43 -2.40 36.81
C LEU A 290 -12.53 -1.16 36.71
N PRO A 291 -12.11 -0.76 35.50
CA PRO A 291 -11.19 0.36 35.36
C PRO A 291 -11.81 1.59 36.04
N ASP A 292 -11.01 2.29 36.84
CA ASP A 292 -11.30 3.68 37.21
C ASP A 292 -11.70 4.44 35.92
N PRO A 293 -12.65 5.38 35.98
CA PRO A 293 -13.16 6.07 34.79
C PRO A 293 -11.98 6.55 33.94
N ILE A 294 -11.92 5.97 32.74
CA ILE A 294 -10.81 6.07 31.80
C ILE A 294 -10.42 7.54 31.65
N PRO A 295 -9.16 7.94 31.91
CA PRO A 295 -8.70 9.27 31.56
C PRO A 295 -9.00 9.53 30.08
N THR A 296 -9.80 10.56 29.80
CA THR A 296 -10.32 10.95 28.47
C THR A 296 -9.24 11.40 27.47
N SER A 297 -7.97 11.07 27.68
CA SER A 297 -6.80 11.63 26.98
C SER A 297 -6.82 11.36 25.46
N PHE A 298 -7.46 10.27 25.01
CA PHE A 298 -7.65 9.94 23.58
C PHE A 298 -9.01 10.29 23.00
N LEU A 299 -9.96 10.77 23.82
CA LEU A 299 -11.27 11.15 23.29
C LEU A 299 -11.18 12.54 22.66
N PRO A 300 -11.61 12.70 21.38
CA PRO A 300 -11.72 14.03 20.79
C PRO A 300 -12.59 14.92 21.68
N PRO A 301 -12.36 16.26 21.70
CA PRO A 301 -13.06 17.18 22.61
C PRO A 301 -14.60 17.00 22.59
N GLU A 302 -15.14 16.67 21.42
CA GLU A 302 -16.56 16.45 21.15
C GLU A 302 -17.15 15.19 21.80
N ALA A 303 -16.32 14.20 22.14
CA ALA A 303 -16.74 12.92 22.73
C ALA A 303 -16.58 12.88 24.27
N ARG A 304 -16.15 13.99 24.90
CA ARG A 304 -16.10 14.08 26.35
C ARG A 304 -17.52 14.30 26.88
N PRO A 305 -18.01 13.50 27.83
CA PRO A 305 -19.28 13.81 28.48
C PRO A 305 -19.18 15.22 29.10
N PRO A 306 -20.20 16.07 28.95
CA PRO A 306 -20.20 17.38 29.57
C PRO A 306 -19.98 17.20 31.08
N VAL A 307 -19.01 17.92 31.63
CA VAL A 307 -18.77 17.94 33.07
C VAL A 307 -20.02 18.49 33.73
N GLY A 308 -20.89 17.61 34.19
CA GLY A 308 -22.06 17.99 34.97
C GLY A 308 -21.56 18.74 36.19
N ARG A 309 -21.85 20.05 36.26
CA ARG A 309 -21.70 20.82 37.50
C ARG A 309 -22.48 20.09 38.58
N ALA A 310 -21.78 19.54 39.57
CA ALA A 310 -22.39 19.07 40.79
C ALA A 310 -23.19 20.24 41.40
N PRO A 311 -24.46 20.05 41.79
CA PRO A 311 -25.20 21.08 42.48
C PRO A 311 -24.55 21.34 43.84
N ALA A 312 -24.38 22.61 44.16
CA ALA A 312 -23.88 23.06 45.45
C ALA A 312 -24.74 22.48 46.59
N THR A 313 -24.13 21.67 47.43
CA THR A 313 -24.68 21.26 48.73
C THR A 313 -24.67 22.47 49.66
N THR A 314 -25.85 23.03 49.92
CA THR A 314 -26.10 23.86 51.09
C THR A 314 -26.44 22.97 52.28
N GLU A 315 -25.63 23.07 53.33
CA GLU A 315 -25.96 22.68 54.69
C GLU A 315 -27.27 23.34 55.15
N SER A 316 -28.22 22.57 55.67
CA SER A 316 -28.87 22.92 56.94
C SER A 316 -29.64 21.73 57.52
N ALA A 317 -29.54 21.61 58.84
CA ALA A 317 -29.99 20.50 59.66
C ALA A 317 -31.51 20.48 59.88
N THR A 318 -32.09 19.26 59.99
CA THR A 318 -32.97 18.86 61.12
C THR A 318 -33.30 17.37 61.08
N LYS A 319 -33.02 16.68 62.20
CA LYS A 319 -33.64 15.40 62.62
C LYS A 319 -35.16 15.63 62.79
N PRO A 320 -36.07 14.62 62.67
CA PRO A 320 -36.05 13.47 63.58
C PRO A 320 -36.56 12.10 63.06
N THR A 321 -36.12 11.07 63.80
CA THR A 321 -36.86 9.88 64.29
C THR A 321 -37.45 8.82 63.34
N SER A 322 -36.90 7.62 63.53
CA SER A 322 -37.32 6.25 63.22
C SER A 322 -38.83 5.96 63.29
N LEU A 323 -39.30 4.92 62.58
CA LEU A 323 -39.93 3.70 63.14
C LEU A 323 -40.32 2.69 62.03
N LEU A 324 -39.86 1.45 62.22
CA LEU A 324 -40.54 0.15 62.05
C LEU A 324 -41.12 -0.35 60.68
N SER A 325 -40.60 -1.53 60.32
CA SER A 325 -41.33 -2.78 59.97
C SER A 325 -41.87 -3.04 58.55
N SER A 326 -41.30 -4.10 57.94
CA SER A 326 -41.84 -5.13 57.03
C SER A 326 -43.31 -5.55 57.31
N PRO A 327 -44.05 -6.27 56.42
CA PRO A 327 -43.54 -7.24 55.41
C PRO A 327 -44.31 -7.36 54.06
N ALA A 328 -43.74 -8.19 53.16
CA ALA A 328 -44.39 -8.92 52.05
C ALA A 328 -45.46 -9.92 52.60
N PRO A 329 -46.35 -10.59 51.82
CA PRO A 329 -46.23 -11.09 50.42
C PRO A 329 -47.52 -10.84 49.57
N THR A 330 -47.62 -11.17 48.27
CA THR A 330 -48.11 -12.48 47.77
C THR A 330 -48.20 -12.49 46.24
N SER A 331 -47.84 -13.65 45.69
CA SER A 331 -48.06 -14.20 44.35
C SER A 331 -49.48 -14.03 43.76
N VAL A 332 -49.58 -13.64 42.48
CA VAL A 332 -50.73 -13.95 41.61
C VAL A 332 -50.24 -14.25 40.17
N ALA A 333 -50.71 -15.36 39.62
CA ALA A 333 -50.42 -15.94 38.31
C ALA A 333 -51.29 -15.30 37.18
N PRO A 334 -51.02 -15.59 35.88
CA PRO A 334 -51.47 -14.78 34.75
C PRO A 334 -52.82 -15.24 34.15
N PRO A 335 -53.54 -14.38 33.40
CA PRO A 335 -54.69 -14.80 32.60
C PRO A 335 -54.31 -15.06 31.11
N PRO A 336 -55.19 -15.75 30.35
CA PRO A 336 -54.82 -16.55 29.19
C PRO A 336 -54.98 -15.86 27.83
N LEU A 337 -54.36 -16.49 26.83
CA LEU A 337 -54.57 -16.29 25.39
C LEU A 337 -56.06 -16.38 25.01
N ALA A 338 -56.52 -15.40 24.23
CA ALA A 338 -57.69 -15.54 23.37
C ALA A 338 -57.40 -14.92 22.00
N ALA A 339 -57.69 -15.70 20.96
CA ALA A 339 -57.56 -15.38 19.56
C ALA A 339 -58.50 -14.23 19.14
N GLN A 340 -58.07 -13.44 18.15
CA GLN A 340 -58.98 -12.64 17.33
C GLN A 340 -58.67 -12.81 15.84
N PRO A 341 -59.70 -12.92 14.98
CA PRO A 341 -59.57 -13.16 13.55
C PRO A 341 -59.39 -11.86 12.75
N ALA A 342 -58.94 -12.07 11.52
CA ALA A 342 -58.76 -11.08 10.46
C ALA A 342 -59.96 -10.15 10.26
N GLN A 343 -59.69 -8.86 10.11
CA GLN A 343 -60.57 -7.93 9.43
C GLN A 343 -59.85 -7.26 8.27
N VAL A 344 -60.44 -7.48 7.10
CA VAL A 344 -60.28 -6.73 5.86
C VAL A 344 -60.86 -5.33 6.09
N VAL A 345 -60.07 -4.29 5.87
CA VAL A 345 -60.57 -2.92 5.67
C VAL A 345 -59.85 -2.31 4.47
N THR A 346 -60.61 -2.19 3.39
CA THR A 346 -60.40 -1.24 2.30
C THR A 346 -60.71 0.17 2.81
N THR A 347 -59.79 1.13 2.63
CA THR A 347 -60.16 2.55 2.55
C THR A 347 -59.29 3.31 1.55
N THR A 348 -60.01 4.10 0.78
CA THR A 348 -59.68 5.07 -0.25
C THR A 348 -59.02 6.36 0.28
N ALA A 349 -58.12 6.89 -0.55
CA ALA A 349 -57.86 8.30 -0.90
C ALA A 349 -58.02 9.44 0.14
N ALA A 350 -56.96 10.25 0.35
CA ALA A 350 -56.83 11.61 -0.22
C ALA A 350 -55.63 12.40 0.39
N ASP A 351 -54.96 13.14 -0.50
CA ASP A 351 -54.25 14.43 -0.32
C ASP A 351 -53.09 14.62 0.66
N ALA A 352 -51.88 14.76 0.09
CA ALA A 352 -50.95 15.88 0.35
C ALA A 352 -49.83 15.90 -0.71
N ALA A 353 -50.08 16.56 -1.84
CA ALA A 353 -49.12 16.76 -2.91
C ALA A 353 -48.25 18.01 -2.67
N GLY A 354 -46.97 17.81 -2.34
CA GLY A 354 -45.91 18.82 -2.47
C GLY A 354 -45.28 18.77 -3.87
N ARG A 355 -45.44 19.84 -4.63
CA ARG A 355 -45.00 20.01 -6.03
C ARG A 355 -43.47 20.05 -6.13
N LEU A 356 -42.89 19.18 -6.97
CA LEU A 356 -41.58 19.36 -7.61
C LEU A 356 -41.79 19.91 -9.04
N PRO A 357 -40.89 20.76 -9.57
CA PRO A 357 -41.02 21.32 -10.92
C PRO A 357 -40.74 20.26 -12.01
N PRO A 358 -41.34 20.40 -13.21
CA PRO A 358 -41.26 19.40 -14.27
C PRO A 358 -39.88 19.36 -14.94
N ARG A 359 -39.41 18.14 -15.21
CA ARG A 359 -38.29 17.87 -16.14
C ARG A 359 -38.69 18.29 -17.56
N PRO A 360 -37.80 18.93 -18.34
CA PRO A 360 -38.04 19.18 -19.76
C PRO A 360 -38.03 17.84 -20.54
N PRO A 361 -38.84 17.73 -21.61
CA PRO A 361 -38.93 16.51 -22.41
C PRO A 361 -37.66 16.28 -23.23
N LEU A 362 -37.22 15.02 -23.25
CA LEU A 362 -36.20 14.51 -24.16
C LEU A 362 -36.70 14.64 -25.60
N ALA A 363 -35.95 15.38 -26.41
CA ALA A 363 -36.16 15.45 -27.85
C ALA A 363 -35.81 14.11 -28.50
N GLU A 364 -36.73 13.59 -29.32
CA GLU A 364 -36.51 12.46 -30.21
C GLU A 364 -35.48 12.83 -31.30
N PRO A 365 -34.63 11.88 -31.74
CA PRO A 365 -33.65 12.15 -32.78
C PRO A 365 -34.31 12.15 -34.17
N GLU A 366 -34.28 13.29 -34.86
CA GLU A 366 -34.62 13.39 -36.27
C GLU A 366 -33.61 12.67 -37.19
N PRO A 367 -34.05 12.19 -38.36
CA PRO A 367 -33.28 11.30 -39.24
C PRO A 367 -32.19 12.01 -40.03
N ALA A 368 -31.08 11.29 -40.22
CA ALA A 368 -29.88 11.72 -40.93
C ALA A 368 -30.13 12.24 -42.35
N THR A 369 -29.80 13.51 -42.57
CA THR A 369 -29.70 14.14 -43.89
C THR A 369 -28.45 13.63 -44.62
N ARG A 370 -28.66 13.07 -45.82
CA ARG A 370 -27.60 12.68 -46.76
C ARG A 370 -26.77 13.89 -47.18
N LEU A 371 -25.44 13.81 -47.02
CA LEU A 371 -24.49 14.68 -47.70
C LEU A 371 -24.04 14.06 -49.04
N PRO A 372 -23.74 14.91 -50.05
CA PRO A 372 -23.42 14.48 -51.41
C PRO A 372 -21.96 14.03 -51.54
N GLY A 373 -21.72 13.06 -52.43
CA GLY A 373 -20.41 12.47 -52.68
C GLY A 373 -19.43 13.41 -53.41
N PRO A 374 -18.11 13.16 -53.31
CA PRO A 374 -17.11 13.98 -53.96
C PRO A 374 -16.97 13.64 -55.45
N THR A 375 -17.09 14.68 -56.26
CA THR A 375 -16.73 14.76 -57.68
C THR A 375 -15.23 14.56 -57.89
N ALA A 376 -14.89 13.78 -58.91
CA ALA A 376 -13.54 13.63 -59.46
C ALA A 376 -13.00 14.94 -60.06
N PRO A 377 -11.66 15.10 -60.12
CA PRO A 377 -11.06 15.90 -61.18
C PRO A 377 -10.12 15.09 -62.06
N THR A 378 -10.36 15.27 -63.35
CA THR A 378 -9.59 14.83 -64.50
C THR A 378 -8.34 15.69 -64.69
N ARG A 379 -7.30 15.08 -65.27
CA ARG A 379 -6.35 15.63 -66.25
C ARG A 379 -4.93 16.01 -65.75
N ALA A 380 -3.99 15.23 -66.26
CA ALA A 380 -2.54 15.40 -66.18
C ALA A 380 -2.00 16.57 -67.03
N PRO A 381 -0.77 17.03 -66.74
CA PRO A 381 0.16 17.51 -67.75
C PRO A 381 1.42 16.63 -67.88
N LYS A 382 1.97 16.63 -69.10
CA LYS A 382 3.17 15.93 -69.59
C LYS A 382 4.46 16.23 -68.80
N PRO A 383 5.44 15.31 -68.77
CA PRO A 383 6.80 15.62 -68.32
C PRO A 383 7.64 16.21 -69.45
N VAL A 384 8.56 17.09 -69.07
CA VAL A 384 9.63 17.68 -69.91
C VAL A 384 10.92 16.90 -69.62
N ASP A 385 11.59 16.48 -70.70
CA ASP A 385 12.93 15.90 -70.77
C ASP A 385 14.01 16.99 -70.63
N VAL A 386 14.97 16.81 -69.71
CA VAL A 386 16.41 17.22 -69.71
C VAL A 386 17.01 16.52 -68.47
N GLY A 387 18.14 15.82 -68.40
CA GLY A 387 19.28 15.54 -69.27
C GLY A 387 20.40 14.99 -68.34
N ASP A 388 21.17 14.05 -68.87
CA ASP A 388 22.39 13.36 -68.39
C ASP A 388 23.15 13.85 -67.13
N ASP A 389 23.55 12.92 -66.24
CA ASP A 389 24.94 12.40 -66.22
C ASP A 389 25.15 11.21 -65.24
N SER A 390 25.94 10.23 -65.69
CA SER A 390 26.30 8.93 -65.06
C SER A 390 27.46 9.05 -64.02
N PRO A 391 28.01 7.98 -63.38
CA PRO A 391 27.66 6.55 -63.35
C PRO A 391 27.58 5.90 -61.93
N SER A 392 26.87 4.77 -61.83
CA SER A 392 27.02 3.75 -60.77
C SER A 392 27.68 2.48 -61.33
N PRO A 393 28.44 1.71 -60.53
CA PRO A 393 28.93 0.40 -60.94
C PRO A 393 27.92 -0.73 -60.68
N VAL A 394 27.95 -1.67 -61.61
CA VAL A 394 27.11 -2.85 -61.79
C VAL A 394 27.42 -3.96 -60.78
N ALA A 395 26.38 -4.58 -60.20
CA ALA A 395 26.44 -5.97 -59.72
C ALA A 395 25.16 -6.72 -60.10
N LYS A 396 25.36 -7.87 -60.76
CA LYS A 396 24.39 -8.73 -61.45
C LYS A 396 23.43 -9.44 -60.48
N ALA A 397 22.13 -9.44 -60.80
CA ALA A 397 21.13 -10.36 -60.27
C ALA A 397 20.88 -11.50 -61.28
N GLY A 398 20.94 -12.75 -60.81
CA GLY A 398 20.52 -13.95 -61.53
C GLY A 398 19.04 -14.28 -61.29
N PRO A 399 18.42 -15.15 -62.12
CA PRO A 399 16.98 -15.21 -62.28
C PRO A 399 16.26 -16.08 -61.23
N ALA A 400 15.01 -15.71 -61.01
CA ALA A 400 14.03 -16.38 -60.16
C ALA A 400 13.59 -17.74 -60.75
N GLU A 401 13.56 -18.76 -59.90
CA GLU A 401 13.04 -20.09 -60.20
C GLU A 401 11.75 -20.34 -59.39
N ALA A 402 10.73 -20.86 -60.08
CA ALA A 402 9.37 -21.07 -59.58
C ALA A 402 9.25 -22.27 -58.62
N PRO A 403 8.28 -22.29 -57.70
CA PRO A 403 8.12 -23.38 -56.74
C PRO A 403 7.43 -24.60 -57.37
N ARG A 404 8.04 -25.78 -57.18
CA ARG A 404 7.43 -27.10 -57.44
C ARG A 404 6.67 -27.62 -56.20
N PRO A 405 5.63 -28.45 -56.39
CA PRO A 405 4.77 -28.94 -55.32
C PRO A 405 5.40 -30.12 -54.58
N GLU A 406 5.31 -30.13 -53.25
CA GLU A 406 5.85 -31.18 -52.40
C GLU A 406 4.80 -32.26 -52.12
N ALA A 407 5.20 -33.51 -52.35
CA ALA A 407 4.37 -34.70 -52.34
C ALA A 407 4.12 -35.23 -50.92
N SER A 408 2.94 -35.84 -50.78
CA SER A 408 2.42 -36.53 -49.61
C SER A 408 3.40 -37.55 -49.00
N ARG A 409 3.57 -37.49 -47.67
CA ARG A 409 4.21 -38.56 -46.88
C ARG A 409 3.15 -39.40 -46.13
N PRO A 410 3.31 -40.73 -46.06
CA PRO A 410 2.28 -41.65 -45.59
C PRO A 410 2.33 -41.88 -44.06
N ALA A 411 1.16 -42.24 -43.51
CA ALA A 411 0.97 -42.66 -42.12
C ALA A 411 1.69 -43.99 -41.81
N PRO A 412 2.21 -44.19 -40.59
CA PRO A 412 2.74 -45.48 -40.18
C PRO A 412 1.60 -46.40 -39.70
N ARG A 413 1.61 -47.62 -40.27
CA ARG A 413 0.74 -48.75 -39.92
C ARG A 413 1.18 -49.42 -38.61
N LEU A 414 0.17 -49.89 -37.90
CA LEU A 414 0.21 -50.90 -36.84
C LEU A 414 0.86 -52.19 -37.33
N ALA A 415 1.73 -52.78 -36.51
CA ALA A 415 2.10 -54.18 -36.59
C ALA A 415 2.23 -54.75 -35.17
N GLU A 416 1.34 -55.69 -34.86
CA GLU A 416 1.40 -56.62 -33.74
C GLU A 416 2.46 -57.69 -34.04
N ALA A 417 3.23 -58.09 -33.01
CA ALA A 417 3.77 -59.45 -32.88
C ALA A 417 4.26 -59.67 -31.44
N ASP A 418 3.65 -60.67 -30.80
CA ASP A 418 4.03 -61.32 -29.55
C ASP A 418 5.46 -61.88 -29.58
N VAL A 419 6.23 -61.71 -28.49
CA VAL A 419 7.08 -62.77 -27.90
C VAL A 419 7.25 -62.51 -26.38
N ALA A 420 6.63 -63.42 -25.62
CA ALA A 420 6.99 -64.01 -24.33
C ALA A 420 8.18 -63.47 -23.49
N GLN A 421 7.86 -63.15 -22.23
CA GLN A 421 8.31 -63.88 -21.03
C GLN A 421 9.83 -63.90 -20.72
N GLU A 422 10.26 -63.03 -19.80
CA GLU A 422 11.12 -63.33 -18.64
C GLU A 422 11.55 -62.03 -17.94
N ALA A 423 10.98 -61.75 -16.76
CA ALA A 423 11.62 -61.06 -15.62
C ALA A 423 10.56 -60.71 -14.56
N SER A 424 10.05 -61.73 -13.87
CA SER A 424 9.53 -61.56 -12.52
C SER A 424 10.72 -61.42 -11.57
N ALA A 425 10.91 -60.24 -10.99
CA ALA A 425 11.51 -60.09 -9.66
C ALA A 425 11.25 -58.67 -9.11
N GLU A 426 10.38 -58.62 -8.10
CA GLU A 426 10.55 -57.79 -6.90
C GLU A 426 10.40 -56.26 -7.05
N SER A 427 9.15 -55.81 -7.22
CA SER A 427 8.73 -54.47 -6.80
C SER A 427 7.67 -54.62 -5.72
N THR A 428 8.07 -54.39 -4.48
CA THR A 428 7.20 -54.39 -3.31
C THR A 428 6.27 -53.18 -3.39
N ASP A 429 5.03 -53.43 -3.79
CA ASP A 429 3.89 -52.53 -3.67
C ASP A 429 3.65 -52.23 -2.18
N LEU A 430 4.17 -51.11 -1.70
CA LEU A 430 3.71 -50.46 -0.47
C LEU A 430 2.88 -49.26 -0.88
N ALA A 431 1.59 -49.51 -1.13
CA ALA A 431 0.59 -48.47 -1.12
C ALA A 431 0.70 -47.69 0.21
N PRO A 432 0.83 -46.35 0.18
CA PRO A 432 0.88 -45.57 1.41
C PRO A 432 -0.42 -45.83 2.18
N PRO A 433 -0.35 -46.19 3.48
CA PRO A 433 -1.54 -46.51 4.25
C PRO A 433 -2.47 -45.30 4.27
N THR A 434 -3.70 -45.49 3.78
CA THR A 434 -4.80 -44.54 4.00
C THR A 434 -4.95 -44.34 5.51
N PRO A 435 -4.76 -43.11 6.04
CA PRO A 435 -4.88 -42.88 7.47
C PRO A 435 -6.33 -43.14 7.89
N VAL A 436 -6.51 -44.16 8.75
CA VAL A 436 -7.79 -44.44 9.39
C VAL A 436 -8.09 -43.25 10.33
N PRO A 437 -9.20 -42.51 10.13
CA PRO A 437 -9.54 -41.39 11.00
C PRO A 437 -9.84 -41.92 12.41
N THR A 438 -9.03 -41.53 13.38
CA THR A 438 -9.28 -41.79 14.80
C THR A 438 -10.48 -40.96 15.25
N ALA A 439 -11.52 -41.63 15.76
CA ALA A 439 -12.81 -41.04 16.10
C ALA A 439 -12.76 -39.99 17.24
N ASP A 440 -11.61 -39.79 17.88
CA ASP A 440 -11.43 -38.89 19.03
C ASP A 440 -10.72 -37.56 18.70
N ALA A 441 -10.52 -37.24 17.41
CA ALA A 441 -9.88 -35.98 17.04
C ALA A 441 -10.81 -34.78 17.35
N LYS A 442 -10.35 -33.87 18.21
CA LYS A 442 -11.03 -32.61 18.54
C LYS A 442 -11.41 -31.85 17.25
N PRO A 443 -12.65 -31.34 17.12
CA PRO A 443 -13.06 -30.59 15.93
C PRO A 443 -12.18 -29.36 15.75
N VAL A 444 -11.66 -29.19 14.54
CA VAL A 444 -10.81 -28.05 14.18
C VAL A 444 -11.66 -26.80 14.10
N THR A 445 -11.20 -25.70 14.69
CA THR A 445 -11.91 -24.41 14.66
C THR A 445 -11.23 -23.39 13.74
N LEU A 446 -11.95 -22.34 13.33
CA LEU A 446 -11.37 -21.21 12.59
C LEU A 446 -10.23 -20.52 13.36
N LYS A 447 -10.27 -20.54 14.70
CA LYS A 447 -9.19 -20.01 15.53
C LYS A 447 -7.91 -20.84 15.36
N ASP A 448 -8.04 -22.16 15.32
CA ASP A 448 -6.91 -23.08 15.12
C ASP A 448 -6.29 -22.88 13.73
N VAL A 449 -7.13 -22.74 12.69
CA VAL A 449 -6.67 -22.42 11.33
C VAL A 449 -5.88 -21.11 11.29
N ARG A 450 -6.39 -20.05 11.92
CA ARG A 450 -5.69 -18.75 11.94
C ARG A 450 -4.33 -18.87 12.62
N TRP A 451 -4.22 -19.72 13.63
CA TRP A 451 -2.94 -20.01 14.27
C TRP A 451 -2.00 -20.78 13.33
N LEU A 452 -2.48 -21.79 12.60
CA LEU A 452 -1.70 -22.51 11.60
C LEU A 452 -1.15 -21.59 10.50
N LEU A 453 -1.98 -20.66 10.00
CA LEU A 453 -1.54 -19.67 9.00
C LEU A 453 -0.50 -18.70 9.57
N ALA A 454 -0.68 -18.25 10.81
CA ALA A 454 0.30 -17.39 11.48
C ALA A 454 1.65 -18.09 11.67
N ASP A 455 1.65 -19.39 11.92
CA ASP A 455 2.83 -20.24 12.09
C ASP A 455 3.41 -20.76 10.74
N ARG A 456 2.90 -20.28 9.60
CA ARG A 456 3.32 -20.69 8.24
C ARG A 456 3.14 -22.19 7.95
N ARG A 457 2.23 -22.85 8.66
CA ARG A 457 1.83 -24.25 8.44
C ARG A 457 0.74 -24.33 7.38
N ASP A 458 1.03 -23.78 6.21
CA ASP A 458 0.04 -23.47 5.17
C ASP A 458 -0.67 -24.73 4.65
N ALA A 459 0.02 -25.87 4.53
CA ALA A 459 -0.56 -27.14 4.09
C ALA A 459 -1.60 -27.69 5.07
N GLU A 460 -1.31 -27.63 6.37
CA GLU A 460 -2.23 -28.08 7.41
C GLU A 460 -3.44 -27.15 7.53
N ALA A 461 -3.21 -25.85 7.40
CA ALA A 461 -4.27 -24.85 7.37
C ALA A 461 -5.25 -25.11 6.22
N VAL A 462 -4.75 -25.44 5.03
CA VAL A 462 -5.57 -25.81 3.87
C VAL A 462 -6.43 -27.04 4.18
N THR A 463 -5.83 -28.13 4.67
CA THR A 463 -6.58 -29.36 4.99
C THR A 463 -7.69 -29.10 6.02
N ALA A 464 -7.37 -28.33 7.07
CA ALA A 464 -8.34 -27.92 8.07
C ALA A 464 -9.47 -27.06 7.49
N LEU A 465 -9.14 -26.11 6.61
CA LEU A 465 -10.12 -25.25 5.96
C LEU A 465 -11.01 -26.01 4.98
N GLU A 466 -10.47 -26.98 4.23
CA GLU A 466 -11.26 -27.84 3.34
C GLU A 466 -12.24 -28.72 4.13
N ALA A 467 -11.86 -29.18 5.32
CA ALA A 467 -12.77 -29.86 6.24
C ALA A 467 -13.88 -28.91 6.72
N LEU A 468 -13.52 -27.70 7.16
CA LEU A 468 -14.50 -26.67 7.58
C LEU A 468 -15.44 -26.24 6.45
N ALA A 469 -14.96 -26.21 5.21
CA ALA A 469 -15.78 -25.81 4.05
C ALA A 469 -16.90 -26.82 3.72
N ARG A 470 -16.78 -28.08 4.18
CA ARG A 470 -17.82 -29.11 4.03
C ARG A 470 -18.90 -29.03 5.10
N ASP A 471 -18.61 -28.38 6.23
CA ASP A 471 -19.57 -28.19 7.32
C ASP A 471 -20.48 -26.98 6.98
N PRO A 472 -21.79 -27.21 6.74
CA PRO A 472 -22.72 -26.14 6.39
C PRO A 472 -22.96 -25.15 7.53
N ALA A 473 -22.60 -25.48 8.77
CA ALA A 473 -22.72 -24.56 9.91
C ALA A 473 -21.63 -23.48 9.91
N GLN A 474 -20.55 -23.64 9.13
CA GLN A 474 -19.46 -22.67 9.10
C GLN A 474 -19.79 -21.44 8.23
N PRO A 475 -19.25 -20.26 8.56
CA PRO A 475 -19.42 -19.05 7.75
C PRO A 475 -18.66 -19.20 6.42
N ARG A 476 -19.35 -19.70 5.39
CA ARG A 476 -18.76 -20.12 4.10
C ARG A 476 -17.87 -19.06 3.45
N ALA A 477 -18.30 -17.80 3.40
CA ALA A 477 -17.51 -16.70 2.82
C ALA A 477 -16.18 -16.49 3.57
N GLN A 478 -16.19 -16.59 4.90
CA GLN A 478 -14.98 -16.46 5.73
C GLN A 478 -14.03 -17.65 5.55
N VAL A 479 -14.55 -18.87 5.48
CA VAL A 479 -13.76 -20.08 5.22
C VAL A 479 -13.09 -19.99 3.84
N LEU A 480 -13.84 -19.60 2.81
CA LEU A 480 -13.31 -19.45 1.45
C LEU A 480 -12.26 -18.34 1.35
N THR A 481 -12.45 -17.21 2.06
CA THR A 481 -11.44 -16.14 2.12
C THR A 481 -10.13 -16.67 2.70
N LEU A 482 -10.18 -17.41 3.81
CA LEU A 482 -8.99 -18.02 4.42
C LEU A 482 -8.36 -19.11 3.54
N LEU A 483 -9.14 -19.84 2.74
CA LEU A 483 -8.60 -20.76 1.73
C LEU A 483 -7.83 -20.00 0.66
N GLY A 484 -8.37 -18.89 0.18
CA GLY A 484 -7.69 -17.98 -0.74
C GLY A 484 -6.35 -17.52 -0.17
N ASP A 485 -6.35 -17.04 1.08
CA ASP A 485 -5.13 -16.60 1.78
C ASP A 485 -4.10 -17.72 1.92
N ALA A 486 -4.54 -18.93 2.32
CA ALA A 486 -3.66 -20.08 2.49
C ALA A 486 -3.00 -20.50 1.15
N ARG A 487 -3.79 -20.56 0.07
CA ARG A 487 -3.27 -20.87 -1.28
C ARG A 487 -2.32 -19.79 -1.79
N ARG A 488 -2.63 -18.52 -1.50
CA ARG A 488 -1.76 -17.37 -1.79
C ARG A 488 -0.42 -17.52 -1.07
N LEU A 489 -0.41 -17.86 0.22
CA LEU A 489 0.84 -18.08 0.99
C LEU A 489 1.68 -19.26 0.47
N GLN A 490 1.04 -20.28 -0.10
CA GLN A 490 1.70 -21.40 -0.80
C GLN A 490 2.27 -21.03 -2.18
N GLY A 491 2.02 -19.82 -2.68
CA GLY A 491 2.36 -19.42 -4.05
C GLY A 491 1.46 -20.04 -5.12
N ARG A 492 0.33 -20.63 -4.72
CA ARG A 492 -0.68 -21.22 -5.61
C ARG A 492 -1.70 -20.16 -6.01
N TRP A 493 -1.23 -19.17 -6.80
CA TRP A 493 -2.00 -17.97 -7.12
C TRP A 493 -3.30 -18.26 -7.89
N ALA A 494 -3.27 -19.18 -8.85
CA ALA A 494 -4.46 -19.55 -9.62
C ALA A 494 -5.57 -20.14 -8.73
N ASP A 495 -5.21 -20.98 -7.75
CA ASP A 495 -6.19 -21.54 -6.80
C ASP A 495 -6.71 -20.46 -5.86
N ALA A 496 -5.85 -19.55 -5.39
CA ALA A 496 -6.26 -18.42 -4.56
C ALA A 496 -7.32 -17.55 -5.26
N ARG A 497 -7.13 -17.28 -6.56
CA ARG A 497 -8.10 -16.57 -7.40
C ARG A 497 -9.48 -17.23 -7.36
N VAL A 498 -9.54 -18.55 -7.59
CA VAL A 498 -10.81 -19.30 -7.60
C VAL A 498 -11.55 -19.13 -6.27
N TYR A 499 -10.85 -19.19 -5.14
CA TYR A 499 -11.48 -19.01 -3.84
C TYR A 499 -11.96 -17.57 -3.61
N TYR A 500 -11.18 -16.55 -3.97
CA TYR A 500 -11.63 -15.17 -3.82
C TYR A 500 -12.81 -14.84 -4.75
N GLU A 501 -12.83 -15.34 -5.98
CA GLU A 501 -13.98 -15.21 -6.89
C GLU A 501 -15.22 -15.90 -6.31
N ALA A 502 -15.06 -17.08 -5.71
CA ALA A 502 -16.16 -17.77 -5.03
C ALA A 502 -16.68 -17.00 -3.80
N VAL A 503 -15.83 -16.26 -3.09
CA VAL A 503 -16.27 -15.36 -2.01
C VAL A 503 -17.12 -14.23 -2.58
N LEU A 504 -16.67 -13.57 -3.66
CA LEU A 504 -17.38 -12.46 -4.28
C LEU A 504 -18.73 -12.87 -4.91
N ALA A 505 -18.87 -14.14 -5.28
CA ALA A 505 -20.15 -14.70 -5.72
C ALA A 505 -21.16 -14.88 -4.58
N ILE A 506 -20.71 -15.00 -3.33
CA ILE A 506 -21.57 -15.15 -2.14
C ILE A 506 -21.84 -13.79 -1.52
N ASP A 507 -20.78 -13.02 -1.30
CA ASP A 507 -20.81 -11.71 -0.70
C ASP A 507 -19.96 -10.77 -1.56
N ASP A 508 -20.66 -9.99 -2.36
CA ASP A 508 -20.05 -9.05 -3.26
C ASP A 508 -19.33 -7.91 -2.49
N GLU A 509 -19.71 -7.66 -1.24
CA GLU A 509 -19.08 -6.67 -0.36
C GLU A 509 -17.90 -7.23 0.43
N ALA A 510 -17.50 -8.48 0.15
CA ALA A 510 -16.50 -9.16 0.94
C ALA A 510 -15.15 -8.42 0.94
N GLN A 511 -14.39 -8.66 2.01
CA GLN A 511 -13.00 -8.22 2.16
C GLN A 511 -12.05 -8.84 1.12
N ALA A 512 -12.54 -9.72 0.25
CA ALA A 512 -11.78 -10.39 -0.81
C ALA A 512 -11.47 -9.48 -2.03
N LEU A 513 -12.19 -8.38 -2.25
CA LEU A 513 -11.96 -7.48 -3.39
C LEU A 513 -10.50 -6.99 -3.46
N PRO A 514 -9.92 -6.37 -2.41
CA PRO A 514 -8.52 -5.93 -2.43
C PRO A 514 -7.52 -7.06 -2.63
N GLU A 515 -7.75 -8.23 -2.04
CA GLU A 515 -6.85 -9.38 -2.13
C GLU A 515 -6.81 -9.97 -3.55
N LEU A 516 -7.98 -10.09 -4.19
CA LEU A 516 -8.06 -10.52 -5.58
C LEU A 516 -7.45 -9.48 -6.53
N ALA A 517 -7.69 -8.19 -6.30
CA ALA A 517 -7.09 -7.12 -7.10
C ALA A 517 -5.55 -7.15 -7.02
N ASN A 518 -4.97 -7.30 -5.83
CA ASN A 518 -3.51 -7.45 -5.66
C ASN A 518 -2.95 -8.69 -6.38
N LEU A 519 -3.69 -9.80 -6.36
CA LEU A 519 -3.29 -11.04 -7.01
C LEU A 519 -3.26 -10.90 -8.54
N LEU A 520 -4.26 -10.22 -9.09
CA LEU A 520 -4.37 -9.93 -10.52
C LEU A 520 -3.27 -8.97 -10.97
N ASP A 521 -3.04 -7.90 -10.20
CA ASP A 521 -2.05 -6.88 -10.53
C ASP A 521 -0.60 -7.41 -10.50
N GLY A 522 -0.31 -8.33 -9.57
CA GLY A 522 1.01 -8.90 -9.37
C GLY A 522 1.21 -10.25 -10.08
N PRO A 523 1.07 -11.37 -9.36
CA PRO A 523 1.51 -12.69 -9.84
C PRO A 523 0.72 -13.24 -11.03
N LEU A 524 -0.52 -12.82 -11.25
CA LEU A 524 -1.32 -13.28 -12.38
C LEU A 524 -1.19 -12.40 -13.62
N GLY A 525 -0.66 -11.17 -13.49
CA GLY A 525 -0.36 -10.29 -14.61
C GLY A 525 -1.58 -9.82 -15.39
N ASP A 526 -2.71 -9.61 -14.72
CA ASP A 526 -3.97 -9.10 -15.30
C ASP A 526 -4.33 -7.73 -14.69
N PRO A 527 -3.61 -6.67 -15.10
CA PRO A 527 -3.74 -5.34 -14.50
C PRO A 527 -5.07 -4.65 -14.80
N GLU A 528 -5.72 -4.98 -15.92
CA GLU A 528 -7.02 -4.40 -16.30
C GLU A 528 -8.12 -4.95 -15.40
N ALA A 529 -8.15 -6.27 -15.17
CA ALA A 529 -9.08 -6.87 -14.22
C ALA A 529 -8.84 -6.36 -12.80
N ALA A 530 -7.57 -6.17 -12.40
CA ALA A 530 -7.23 -5.57 -11.11
C ALA A 530 -7.78 -4.15 -10.96
N ALA A 531 -7.62 -3.30 -11.99
CA ALA A 531 -8.16 -1.94 -12.00
C ALA A 531 -9.70 -1.93 -11.87
N ALA A 532 -10.39 -2.81 -12.60
CA ALA A 532 -11.84 -2.94 -12.49
C ALA A 532 -12.30 -3.31 -11.07
N LEU A 533 -11.56 -4.19 -10.37
CA LEU A 533 -11.87 -4.54 -8.98
C LEU A 533 -11.57 -3.39 -8.01
N TRP A 534 -10.50 -2.62 -8.22
CA TRP A 534 -10.21 -1.44 -7.40
C TRP A 534 -11.24 -0.34 -7.57
N ALA A 535 -11.72 -0.09 -8.79
CA ALA A 535 -12.81 0.84 -9.06
C ALA A 535 -14.08 0.39 -8.33
N ARG A 536 -14.48 -0.89 -8.50
CA ARG A 536 -15.63 -1.47 -7.78
C ARG A 536 -15.49 -1.38 -6.26
N TYR A 537 -14.28 -1.55 -5.73
CA TYR A 537 -14.01 -1.37 -4.30
C TYR A 537 -14.28 0.06 -3.85
N LEU A 538 -13.80 1.06 -4.58
CA LEU A 538 -13.99 2.47 -4.25
C LEU A 538 -15.45 2.92 -4.40
N ASP A 539 -16.17 2.41 -5.40
CA ASP A 539 -17.60 2.71 -5.58
C ASP A 539 -18.42 2.32 -4.34
N ARG A 540 -18.03 1.22 -3.68
CA ARG A 540 -18.70 0.75 -2.46
C ARG A 540 -18.14 1.34 -1.18
N ARG A 541 -16.82 1.56 -1.14
CA ARG A 541 -16.08 1.96 0.05
C ARG A 541 -15.10 3.08 -0.30
N PRO A 542 -15.61 4.29 -0.59
CA PRO A 542 -14.77 5.42 -1.01
C PRO A 542 -13.74 5.80 0.07
N ASN A 543 -14.09 5.59 1.35
CA ASN A 543 -13.21 5.82 2.50
C ASN A 543 -12.81 4.52 3.22
N GLY A 544 -12.86 3.39 2.50
CA GLY A 544 -12.49 2.09 3.07
C GLY A 544 -11.01 2.00 3.43
N ARG A 545 -10.65 0.99 4.25
CA ARG A 545 -9.26 0.73 4.68
C ARG A 545 -8.25 0.67 3.52
N HIS A 546 -8.69 0.22 2.34
CA HIS A 546 -7.82 0.08 1.17
C HIS A 546 -7.98 1.22 0.15
N ALA A 547 -8.75 2.28 0.45
CA ALA A 547 -8.98 3.38 -0.48
C ALA A 547 -7.68 4.08 -0.93
N VAL A 548 -6.73 4.27 -0.01
CA VAL A 548 -5.38 4.80 -0.31
C VAL A 548 -4.65 3.94 -1.34
N THR A 549 -4.76 2.62 -1.22
CA THR A 549 -4.12 1.69 -2.15
C THR A 549 -4.85 1.70 -3.48
N ALA A 550 -6.18 1.61 -3.47
CA ALA A 550 -7.00 1.61 -4.67
C ALA A 550 -6.77 2.87 -5.53
N HIS A 551 -6.79 4.07 -4.93
CA HIS A 551 -6.49 5.30 -5.67
C HIS A 551 -5.06 5.34 -6.21
N ARG A 552 -4.08 4.82 -5.45
CA ARG A 552 -2.69 4.73 -5.94
C ARG A 552 -2.58 3.81 -7.16
N GLU A 553 -3.18 2.62 -7.11
CA GLU A 553 -3.11 1.66 -8.21
C GLU A 553 -3.85 2.18 -9.44
N LEU A 554 -5.07 2.71 -9.28
CA LEU A 554 -5.83 3.29 -10.40
C LEU A 554 -5.13 4.49 -11.02
N ALA A 555 -4.49 5.36 -10.22
CA ALA A 555 -3.72 6.47 -10.75
C ALA A 555 -2.50 5.99 -11.56
N GLY A 556 -1.77 4.98 -11.07
CA GLY A 556 -0.66 4.37 -11.80
C GLY A 556 -1.11 3.77 -13.14
N ARG A 557 -2.25 3.07 -13.15
CA ARG A 557 -2.83 2.48 -14.37
C ARG A 557 -3.29 3.54 -15.37
N ALA A 558 -3.92 4.61 -14.89
CA ALA A 558 -4.29 5.73 -15.74
C ALA A 558 -3.06 6.43 -16.35
N GLU A 559 -1.95 6.56 -15.60
CA GLU A 559 -0.69 7.06 -16.16
C GLU A 559 -0.11 6.15 -17.24
N ASP A 560 -0.11 4.83 -17.03
CA ASP A 560 0.36 3.85 -18.02
C ASP A 560 -0.48 3.91 -19.31
N ALA A 561 -1.80 4.10 -19.17
CA ALA A 561 -2.74 4.30 -20.27
C ALA A 561 -2.67 5.71 -20.90
N ARG A 562 -1.86 6.62 -20.33
CA ARG A 562 -1.78 8.05 -20.69
C ARG A 562 -3.11 8.79 -20.57
N ASP A 563 -4.02 8.29 -19.73
CA ASP A 563 -5.25 9.00 -19.33
C ASP A 563 -4.91 9.98 -18.19
N THR A 564 -4.49 11.19 -18.58
CA THR A 564 -4.06 12.23 -17.65
C THR A 564 -5.17 12.72 -16.74
N ALA A 565 -6.44 12.70 -17.20
CA ALA A 565 -7.58 13.16 -16.41
C ALA A 565 -7.90 12.19 -15.28
N SER A 566 -7.98 10.88 -15.58
CA SER A 566 -8.21 9.85 -14.56
C SER A 566 -7.03 9.74 -13.60
N ALA A 567 -5.80 9.87 -14.09
CA ALA A 567 -4.60 9.90 -13.26
C ALA A 567 -4.62 11.07 -12.27
N GLU A 568 -4.95 12.28 -12.74
CA GLU A 568 -5.09 13.45 -11.87
C GLU A 568 -6.16 13.25 -10.80
N HIS A 569 -7.35 12.78 -11.21
CA HIS A 569 -8.48 12.54 -10.31
C HIS A 569 -8.07 11.61 -9.16
N HIS A 570 -7.48 10.46 -9.47
CA HIS A 570 -7.09 9.48 -8.46
C HIS A 570 -5.89 9.94 -7.62
N TRP A 571 -4.93 10.68 -8.19
CA TRP A 571 -3.83 11.23 -7.38
C TRP A 571 -4.28 12.31 -6.40
N ARG A 572 -5.22 13.17 -6.79
CA ARG A 572 -5.84 14.13 -5.85
C ARG A 572 -6.56 13.41 -4.73
N ALA A 573 -7.37 12.39 -5.07
CA ALA A 573 -8.08 11.58 -4.08
C ALA A 573 -7.10 10.87 -3.13
N TYR A 574 -6.04 10.27 -3.65
CA TYR A 574 -4.95 9.66 -2.87
C TYR A 574 -4.32 10.65 -1.87
N LEU A 575 -4.07 11.89 -2.28
CA LEU A 575 -3.50 12.92 -1.41
C LEU A 575 -4.49 13.39 -0.34
N SER A 576 -5.78 13.54 -0.67
CA SER A 576 -6.80 14.00 0.28
C SER A 576 -7.06 13.02 1.42
N ILE A 577 -6.91 11.72 1.18
CA ILE A 577 -7.05 10.68 2.23
C ILE A 577 -5.73 10.35 2.95
N GLY A 578 -4.73 11.22 2.81
CA GLY A 578 -3.49 11.12 3.59
C GLY A 578 -2.44 10.18 3.01
N GLY A 579 -2.40 9.97 1.69
CA GLY A 579 -1.35 9.19 1.03
C GLY A 579 0.08 9.65 1.37
N GLN A 580 0.98 8.68 1.64
CA GLN A 580 2.35 8.92 2.12
C GLN A 580 3.46 8.24 1.27
N GLY A 581 4.71 8.56 1.60
CA GLY A 581 5.89 7.90 1.05
C GLY A 581 6.24 8.32 -0.37
N ARG A 582 6.87 7.43 -1.14
CA ARG A 582 7.34 7.73 -2.51
C ARG A 582 6.19 8.06 -3.48
N ALA A 583 5.04 7.43 -3.28
CA ALA A 583 3.85 7.68 -4.10
C ALA A 583 3.31 9.11 -3.91
N LYS A 584 3.50 9.74 -2.74
CA LYS A 584 3.16 11.17 -2.53
C LYS A 584 3.93 12.10 -3.46
N VAL A 585 5.23 11.87 -3.65
CA VAL A 585 6.06 12.64 -4.58
C VAL A 585 5.55 12.47 -6.01
N ARG A 586 5.24 11.23 -6.41
CA ARG A 586 4.66 10.92 -7.73
C ARG A 586 3.34 11.65 -7.94
N ALA A 587 2.42 11.57 -6.98
CA ALA A 587 1.11 12.21 -7.03
C ALA A 587 1.20 13.73 -7.20
N VAL A 588 2.04 14.42 -6.41
CA VAL A 588 2.24 15.87 -6.51
C VAL A 588 2.76 16.26 -7.90
N VAL A 589 3.75 15.52 -8.43
CA VAL A 589 4.31 15.77 -9.75
C VAL A 589 3.29 15.49 -10.85
N ALA A 590 2.55 14.39 -10.77
CA ALA A 590 1.58 13.97 -11.77
C ALA A 590 0.41 14.94 -11.91
N VAL A 591 -0.18 15.37 -10.79
CA VAL A 591 -1.27 16.36 -10.80
C VAL A 591 -0.80 17.67 -11.40
N GLY A 592 0.36 18.19 -10.99
CA GLY A 592 0.88 19.43 -11.56
C GLY A 592 1.27 19.30 -13.04
N ARG A 593 1.75 18.13 -13.50
CA ARG A 593 1.97 17.87 -14.93
C ARG A 593 0.67 17.81 -15.73
N ALA A 594 -0.38 17.21 -15.18
CA ALA A 594 -1.70 17.19 -15.82
C ALA A 594 -2.25 18.62 -15.98
N LEU A 595 -2.09 19.46 -14.95
CA LEU A 595 -2.45 20.88 -14.99
C LEU A 595 -1.70 21.64 -16.09
N LEU A 596 -0.38 21.48 -16.16
CA LEU A 596 0.44 22.09 -17.22
C LEU A 596 0.07 21.56 -18.61
N GLY A 597 -0.20 20.27 -18.74
CA GLY A 597 -0.56 19.63 -20.01
C GLY A 597 -1.86 20.17 -20.61
N ARG A 598 -2.79 20.64 -19.79
CA ARG A 598 -4.03 21.31 -20.25
C ARG A 598 -3.93 22.83 -20.34
N GLY A 599 -2.75 23.41 -20.13
CA GLY A 599 -2.55 24.86 -20.15
C GLY A 599 -3.03 25.59 -18.89
N ALA A 600 -3.44 24.89 -17.84
CA ALA A 600 -3.86 25.48 -16.56
C ALA A 600 -2.64 25.86 -15.71
N VAL A 601 -1.83 26.80 -16.22
CA VAL A 601 -0.53 27.16 -15.63
C VAL A 601 -0.70 27.79 -14.24
N ASP A 602 -1.72 28.62 -14.03
CA ASP A 602 -1.97 29.27 -12.74
C ASP A 602 -2.36 28.25 -11.66
N ASP A 603 -3.21 27.29 -12.01
CA ASP A 603 -3.56 26.18 -11.12
C ASP A 603 -2.34 25.32 -10.78
N ALA A 604 -1.45 25.07 -11.75
CA ALA A 604 -0.22 24.33 -11.50
C ALA A 604 0.71 25.08 -10.54
N VAL A 605 0.81 26.41 -10.67
CA VAL A 605 1.57 27.26 -9.73
C VAL A 605 0.96 27.15 -8.33
N ALA A 606 -0.34 27.34 -8.19
CA ALA A 606 -1.02 27.24 -6.89
C ALA A 606 -0.83 25.85 -6.25
N TRP A 607 -0.96 24.80 -7.06
CA TRP A 607 -0.77 23.41 -6.65
C TRP A 607 0.65 23.17 -6.13
N TYR A 608 1.69 23.50 -6.90
CA TYR A 608 3.06 23.27 -6.45
C TYR A 608 3.43 24.13 -5.24
N SER A 609 2.96 25.38 -5.17
CA SER A 609 3.21 26.25 -4.03
C SER A 609 2.68 25.68 -2.71
N SER A 610 1.54 24.97 -2.71
CA SER A 610 1.00 24.37 -1.47
C SER A 610 1.86 23.24 -0.89
N PHE A 611 2.82 22.70 -1.66
CA PHE A 611 3.72 21.64 -1.23
C PHE A 611 5.17 22.11 -1.00
N MET A 612 5.49 23.39 -1.24
CA MET A 612 6.86 23.91 -1.13
C MET A 612 7.41 23.89 0.30
N THR A 613 6.55 23.98 1.32
CA THR A 613 6.93 23.98 2.75
C THR A 613 6.64 22.64 3.42
N HIS A 614 6.41 21.58 2.64
CA HIS A 614 6.06 20.27 3.18
C HIS A 614 7.23 19.64 3.97
N ASP A 615 6.93 19.05 5.14
CA ASP A 615 7.94 18.48 6.06
C ASP A 615 8.84 17.42 5.42
N ASN A 616 8.26 16.60 4.52
CA ASN A 616 9.05 15.69 3.70
C ASN A 616 9.87 16.46 2.63
N PRO A 617 11.21 16.49 2.72
CA PRO A 617 12.04 17.28 1.82
C PRO A 617 11.95 16.82 0.36
N LYS A 618 11.65 15.54 0.09
CA LYS A 618 11.47 15.02 -1.28
C LYS A 618 10.22 15.56 -1.95
N VAL A 619 9.16 15.80 -1.18
CA VAL A 619 7.91 16.41 -1.67
C VAL A 619 8.14 17.89 -1.93
N ALA A 620 8.77 18.61 -0.99
CA ALA A 620 9.11 20.01 -1.14
C ALA A 620 10.05 20.26 -2.34
N GLU A 621 11.09 19.43 -2.52
CA GLU A 621 11.98 19.51 -3.67
C GLU A 621 11.23 19.28 -4.99
N ALA A 622 10.39 18.24 -5.06
CA ALA A 622 9.62 17.93 -6.27
C ALA A 622 8.62 19.04 -6.61
N ALA A 623 7.99 19.64 -5.61
CA ALA A 623 7.10 20.77 -5.77
C ALA A 623 7.84 22.02 -6.28
N LEU A 624 9.02 22.33 -5.72
CA LEU A 624 9.85 23.45 -6.17
C LEU A 624 10.27 23.30 -7.63
N VAL A 625 10.69 22.11 -8.05
CA VAL A 625 11.03 21.82 -9.46
C VAL A 625 9.78 21.86 -10.36
N GLY A 626 8.64 21.40 -9.86
CA GLY A 626 7.35 21.55 -10.54
C GLY A 626 6.98 23.01 -10.78
N LEU A 627 7.21 23.87 -9.79
CA LEU A 627 6.97 25.31 -9.91
C LEU A 627 7.88 25.95 -10.96
N MET A 628 9.15 25.54 -11.05
CA MET A 628 10.05 26.00 -12.13
C MET A 628 9.47 25.66 -13.51
N ARG A 629 8.96 24.45 -13.71
CA ARG A 629 8.30 24.05 -14.97
C ARG A 629 7.08 24.92 -15.25
N ALA A 630 6.26 25.23 -14.25
CA ALA A 630 5.10 26.10 -14.42
C ALA A 630 5.50 27.54 -14.80
N ARG A 631 6.58 28.07 -14.20
CA ARG A 631 7.14 29.38 -14.57
C ARG A 631 7.68 29.39 -16.00
N LEU A 632 8.38 28.33 -16.40
CA LEU A 632 8.83 28.14 -17.79
C LEU A 632 7.65 28.15 -18.76
N SER A 633 6.59 27.40 -18.46
CA SER A 633 5.37 27.37 -19.29
C SER A 633 4.66 28.73 -19.38
N ARG A 634 4.84 29.62 -18.39
CA ARG A 634 4.34 31.00 -18.42
C ARG A 634 5.28 31.97 -19.17
N GLY A 635 6.49 31.55 -19.54
CA GLY A 635 7.54 32.43 -20.06
C GLY A 635 8.24 33.28 -18.98
N ASP A 636 8.03 32.99 -17.70
CA ASP A 636 8.63 33.71 -16.57
C ASP A 636 10.07 33.21 -16.29
N THR A 637 11.01 33.60 -17.16
CA THR A 637 12.41 33.17 -17.07
C THR A 637 13.13 33.72 -15.83
N THR A 638 12.75 34.91 -15.36
CA THR A 638 13.29 35.52 -14.14
C THR A 638 12.87 34.71 -12.91
N GLY A 639 11.58 34.42 -12.78
CA GLY A 639 11.05 33.60 -11.69
C GLY A 639 11.64 32.19 -11.69
N LEU A 640 11.89 31.60 -12.86
CA LEU A 640 12.59 30.31 -12.96
C LEU A 640 14.01 30.37 -12.37
N ARG A 641 14.81 31.39 -12.74
CA ARG A 641 16.18 31.55 -12.21
C ARG A 641 16.18 31.77 -10.69
N ASP A 642 15.20 32.49 -10.17
CA ASP A 642 15.06 32.73 -8.72
C ASP A 642 14.78 31.43 -7.96
N LEU A 643 13.85 30.62 -8.47
CA LEU A 643 13.54 29.31 -7.91
C LEU A 643 14.72 28.34 -8.03
N ALA A 644 15.49 28.39 -9.12
CA ALA A 644 16.71 27.57 -9.27
C ALA A 644 17.77 27.92 -8.21
N ARG A 645 17.97 29.22 -7.93
CA ARG A 645 18.84 29.67 -6.83
C ARG A 645 18.31 29.19 -5.46
N GLU A 646 17.00 29.21 -5.26
CA GLU A 646 16.38 28.68 -4.05
C GLU A 646 16.60 27.17 -3.91
N HIS A 647 16.44 26.39 -4.99
CA HIS A 647 16.70 24.95 -5.00
C HIS A 647 18.15 24.65 -4.64
N ALA A 648 19.12 25.34 -5.23
CA ALA A 648 20.54 25.16 -4.92
C ALA A 648 20.85 25.44 -3.44
N ARG A 649 20.16 26.40 -2.80
CA ARG A 649 20.31 26.70 -1.36
C ARG A 649 19.67 25.64 -0.48
N ARG A 650 18.43 25.23 -0.77
CA ARG A 650 17.63 24.33 0.08
C ARG A 650 17.99 22.86 -0.11
N PHE A 651 18.36 22.47 -1.33
CA PHE A 651 18.60 21.09 -1.75
C PHE A 651 19.94 20.97 -2.52
N PRO A 652 21.10 21.31 -1.90
CA PRO A 652 22.39 21.31 -2.59
C PRO A 652 22.81 19.93 -3.13
N LYS A 653 22.27 18.85 -2.54
CA LYS A 653 22.41 17.45 -2.98
C LYS A 653 21.07 16.83 -3.38
N GLY A 654 20.13 17.67 -3.83
CA GLY A 654 18.79 17.25 -4.21
C GLY A 654 18.81 16.24 -5.36
N ALA A 655 17.91 15.27 -5.31
CA ALA A 655 17.82 14.20 -6.32
C ALA A 655 17.42 14.75 -7.71
N ARG A 656 16.87 15.96 -7.78
CA ARG A 656 16.38 16.59 -9.01
C ARG A 656 17.31 17.68 -9.54
N ARG A 657 18.55 17.79 -9.06
CA ARG A 657 19.51 18.80 -9.55
C ARG A 657 19.69 18.79 -11.07
N ALA A 658 19.90 17.62 -11.67
CA ALA A 658 20.05 17.50 -13.12
C ALA A 658 18.77 17.93 -13.89
N GLU A 659 17.61 17.84 -13.26
CA GLU A 659 16.36 18.33 -13.84
C GLU A 659 16.29 19.86 -13.84
N VAL A 660 16.76 20.50 -12.77
CA VAL A 660 16.87 21.96 -12.69
C VAL A 660 17.85 22.51 -13.72
N GLU A 661 19.00 21.85 -13.89
CA GLU A 661 20.01 22.24 -14.89
C GLU A 661 19.41 22.22 -16.30
N ARG A 662 18.68 21.16 -16.68
CA ARG A 662 17.97 21.10 -17.98
C ARG A 662 16.93 22.20 -18.19
N LEU A 663 16.20 22.57 -17.13
CA LEU A 663 15.22 23.67 -17.22
C LEU A 663 15.89 25.03 -17.46
N LEU A 664 17.10 25.23 -16.93
CA LEU A 664 17.90 26.43 -17.17
C LEU A 664 18.50 26.47 -18.58
N GLU A 665 18.92 25.32 -19.11
CA GLU A 665 19.41 25.20 -20.50
C GLU A 665 18.32 25.60 -21.51
N THR A 666 17.06 25.26 -21.24
CA THR A 666 15.92 25.57 -22.13
C THR A 666 15.66 27.07 -22.31
N ILE A 667 16.14 27.93 -21.39
CA ILE A 667 15.97 29.40 -21.50
C ILE A 667 17.23 30.12 -22.03
N THR A 668 18.31 29.38 -22.29
CA THR A 668 19.54 29.90 -22.89
C THR A 668 19.63 29.64 -24.38
N GLU A 669 18.90 28.64 -24.88
CA GLU A 669 18.62 28.41 -26.30
C GLU A 669 17.52 29.35 -26.78
#